data_AF-A0A1Q3MRH7-F1
#
_entry.id   AF-A0A1Q3MRH7-F1
#
_cell.length_a   1.000
_cell.length_b   1.000
_cell.length_c   1.000
_cell.angle_alpha   90.00
_cell.angle_beta   90.00
_cell.angle_gamma   90.00
#
_symmetry.space_group_name_H-M   'P 1'
#
loop_
_entity.id
_entity.type
_entity.pdbx_description
1 polymer ?
#
loop_
_entity_poly.entity_id
_entity_poly.type
_entity_poly.pdbx_seq_one_letter_code
_entity_poly.pdbx_strand_id
1 'polypeptide(L)'
;MTTFAMLCAVAGLQVQKIDFEVRATTVANALGKLSRISGQVYKPEDKLASEIICARAKQVSADEFADKLAEAMQCEWRTTDQGKILFRSEEKTRELEESRIQAQMKYLDKLFEPKRRELEKIGTPYDQALKLTKAIKDLEDRIAEKPKGMSLDGPRLAAPSSTLTTQLMLGIPLRTLASLPEGRMTVFANEPNRAQLPLGKEAGAQINNFELAESQAAGLLPQKRPEGIAAGLLDDIYASVTNPDGVGKVLFTARRQGRFMTFNTSIYSGKGKLRSWGFTSTYQLGDDSFSAERQAGAQVRPAWVKLSPGSVAFLEIANLEPDVSQFEHEVKDKQEGPSDAGMKILLHPDEIDPLSLATTDGCNALADREGKPYVAYLSDSSERAGRLAAEDGKLNLSRFEALLKNSGHRISTKDGWLTIANTSPLFCQIYRLPRAPLGRFLRLAAQAGAIDLEPLCRFHYEAGFPAMSSSLERLYRKSLTDAGVMPLGGQESHSHDSFAALGALTPNQWQELRRGGAIRLGQTPARIRKFEDDWLLQGTLWLRANPSEPIPDLYQQATEFAPGGMPAGAMLRLKLSDIAALNPINQMKLLDGRTIVGYSGDGRGYSLQQTAKGYATGGYYKSWNECLDSMRRGRFQIFRRTDYEFILDALPTHRFTETFSGAAKDVAIKSFDDWPANFRREFEEIFKREFKGGGD
;
A
#
# COMPACT_ATOMS: atom_id res chain seq x y z
N MET A 1 -63.24 29.39 40.75
CA MET A 1 -63.87 28.55 39.70
C MET A 1 -63.90 29.34 38.40
N THR A 2 -62.76 29.37 37.71
CA THR A 2 -62.63 29.97 36.36
C THR A 2 -61.82 28.98 35.53
N THR A 3 -62.58 28.06 34.93
CA THR A 3 -62.30 27.12 33.84
C THR A 3 -61.12 27.58 32.96
N PHE A 4 -59.97 26.91 32.92
CA PHE A 4 -59.71 25.54 32.41
C PHE A 4 -60.28 25.32 31.01
N ALA A 5 -59.95 26.22 30.08
CA ALA A 5 -60.16 26.05 28.64
C ALA A 5 -58.93 26.55 27.87
N MET A 6 -57.74 26.14 28.29
CA MET A 6 -56.56 26.20 27.42
C MET A 6 -56.66 24.99 26.49
N LEU A 7 -57.44 25.21 25.43
CA LEU A 7 -57.69 24.29 24.35
C LEU A 7 -56.38 23.62 23.93
N CYS A 8 -56.34 22.30 24.03
CA CYS A 8 -55.41 21.42 23.37
C CYS A 8 -55.55 21.57 21.85
N ALA A 9 -55.10 22.69 21.29
CA ALA A 9 -54.65 22.76 19.92
C ALA A 9 -53.31 22.02 19.85
N VAL A 10 -53.35 20.71 20.07
CA VAL A 10 -52.39 19.80 19.44
C VAL A 10 -52.74 19.87 17.95
N ALA A 11 -52.37 21.00 17.33
CA ALA A 11 -52.27 21.06 15.88
C ALA A 11 -51.34 19.90 15.55
N GLY A 12 -51.92 18.84 14.98
CA GLY A 12 -51.17 17.67 14.56
C GLY A 12 -50.04 18.20 13.71
N LEU A 13 -48.83 18.23 14.28
CA LEU A 13 -47.63 18.63 13.59
C LEU A 13 -47.49 17.59 12.49
N GLN A 14 -48.04 17.92 11.32
CA GLN A 14 -48.05 17.05 10.19
C GLN A 14 -46.59 16.91 9.81
N VAL A 15 -45.99 15.79 10.22
CA VAL A 15 -44.57 15.52 10.02
C VAL A 15 -44.33 15.61 8.52
N GLN A 16 -43.63 16.66 8.09
CA GLN A 16 -43.38 16.90 6.68
C GLN A 16 -42.62 15.70 6.11
N LYS A 17 -43.28 15.01 5.18
CA LYS A 17 -42.67 13.91 4.44
C LYS A 17 -41.85 14.50 3.29
N ILE A 18 -40.65 13.95 3.11
CA ILE A 18 -39.69 14.39 2.11
C ILE A 18 -39.34 13.22 1.17
N ASP A 19 -39.00 13.57 -0.06
CA ASP A 19 -38.29 12.70 -0.97
C ASP A 19 -36.83 13.17 -1.00
N PHE A 20 -35.91 12.29 -0.62
CA PHE A 20 -34.49 12.59 -0.50
C PHE A 20 -33.68 11.60 -1.30
N GLU A 21 -32.88 12.08 -2.24
CA GLU A 21 -31.99 11.23 -3.02
C GLU A 21 -30.65 11.93 -3.24
N VAL A 22 -29.56 11.23 -2.95
CA VAL A 22 -28.19 11.66 -3.23
C VAL A 22 -27.39 10.47 -3.72
N ARG A 23 -26.69 10.64 -4.84
CA ARG A 23 -25.57 9.77 -5.21
C ARG A 23 -24.43 9.98 -4.20
N ALA A 24 -23.42 9.10 -4.20
CA ALA A 24 -22.36 9.21 -3.21
C ALA A 24 -21.75 10.62 -3.19
N THR A 25 -21.77 11.25 -2.03
CA THR A 25 -21.29 12.61 -1.81
C THR A 25 -20.85 12.77 -0.36
N THR A 26 -20.21 13.89 -0.04
CA THR A 26 -19.80 14.18 1.33
C THR A 26 -21.00 14.34 2.25
N VAL A 27 -20.87 13.95 3.51
CA VAL A 27 -21.92 14.14 4.52
C VAL A 27 -22.29 15.62 4.65
N ALA A 28 -21.32 16.53 4.55
CA ALA A 28 -21.59 17.96 4.53
C ALA A 28 -22.55 18.37 3.41
N ASN A 29 -22.32 17.87 2.18
CA ASN A 29 -23.18 18.17 1.04
C ASN A 29 -24.57 17.53 1.18
N ALA A 30 -24.63 16.28 1.64
CA ALA A 30 -25.89 15.58 1.85
C ALA A 30 -26.76 16.25 2.94
N LEU A 31 -26.18 16.61 4.09
CA LEU A 31 -26.89 17.31 5.16
C LEU A 31 -27.27 18.75 4.76
N GLY A 32 -26.45 19.44 3.97
CA GLY A 32 -26.81 20.73 3.38
C GLY A 32 -27.99 20.62 2.41
N LYS A 33 -28.12 19.52 1.67
CA LYS A 33 -29.32 19.24 0.84
C LYS A 33 -30.53 18.91 1.72
N LEU A 34 -30.37 18.07 2.74
CA LEU A 34 -31.45 17.70 3.65
C LEU A 34 -32.03 18.93 4.35
N SER A 35 -31.15 19.85 4.76
CA SER A 35 -31.55 21.08 5.43
C SER A 35 -32.42 21.97 4.55
N ARG A 36 -32.07 22.09 3.27
CA ARG A 36 -32.85 22.86 2.30
C ARG A 36 -34.23 22.27 2.02
N ILE A 37 -34.35 20.94 2.03
CA ILE A 37 -35.62 20.24 1.73
C ILE A 37 -36.55 20.25 2.95
N SER A 38 -36.00 20.06 4.15
CA SER A 38 -36.77 19.94 5.40
C SER A 38 -37.05 21.27 6.10
N GLY A 39 -36.29 22.33 5.79
CA GLY A 39 -36.33 23.59 6.52
C GLY A 39 -35.61 23.55 7.89
N GLN A 40 -35.11 22.40 8.31
CA GLN A 40 -34.37 22.21 9.55
C GLN A 40 -32.86 22.20 9.28
N VAL A 41 -32.06 22.85 10.13
CA VAL A 41 -30.60 22.87 9.95
C VAL A 41 -29.98 21.57 10.46
N TYR A 42 -29.32 20.83 9.57
CA TYR A 42 -28.48 19.67 9.86
C TYR A 42 -27.03 19.95 9.42
N LYS A 43 -26.06 19.67 10.30
CA LYS A 43 -24.63 19.85 10.02
C LYS A 43 -23.82 18.67 10.55
N PRO A 44 -22.71 18.27 9.91
CA PRO A 44 -21.75 17.37 10.54
C PRO A 44 -20.72 18.13 11.37
N GLU A 45 -20.11 17.45 12.33
CA GLU A 45 -18.81 17.83 12.89
C GLU A 45 -17.72 17.77 11.80
N ASP A 46 -16.70 18.63 11.88
CA ASP A 46 -15.64 18.77 10.86
C ASP A 46 -15.01 17.44 10.46
N LYS A 47 -14.75 16.56 11.44
CA LYS A 47 -14.14 15.24 11.20
C LYS A 47 -15.03 14.29 10.40
N LEU A 48 -16.33 14.51 10.38
CA LEU A 48 -17.32 13.72 9.64
C LEU A 48 -17.72 14.37 8.32
N ALA A 49 -17.38 15.66 8.12
CA ALA A 49 -17.83 16.44 6.97
C ALA A 49 -17.42 15.81 5.63
N SER A 50 -16.23 15.21 5.56
CA SER A 50 -15.66 14.57 4.37
C SER A 50 -16.05 13.10 4.19
N GLU A 51 -16.78 12.50 5.13
CA GLU A 51 -17.25 11.12 4.98
C GLU A 51 -18.23 10.99 3.81
N ILE A 52 -18.26 9.83 3.16
CA ILE A 52 -19.06 9.62 1.95
C ILE A 52 -20.29 8.78 2.24
N ILE A 53 -21.45 9.30 1.85
CA ILE A 53 -22.74 8.59 1.91
C ILE A 53 -23.47 8.63 0.58
N CYS A 54 -24.26 7.61 0.28
CA CYS A 54 -25.35 7.71 -0.70
C CYS A 54 -26.65 7.27 -0.04
N ALA A 55 -27.77 7.81 -0.51
CA ALA A 55 -29.06 7.52 0.09
C ALA A 55 -30.21 7.81 -0.86
N ARG A 56 -31.31 7.09 -0.66
CA ARG A 56 -32.57 7.33 -1.37
C ARG A 56 -33.73 6.97 -0.45
N ALA A 57 -34.62 7.90 -0.22
CA ALA A 57 -35.81 7.73 0.58
C ALA A 57 -36.97 8.51 -0.04
N LYS A 58 -38.17 7.93 0.03
CA LYS A 58 -39.40 8.56 -0.47
C LYS A 58 -40.44 8.56 0.64
N GLN A 59 -41.12 9.68 0.81
CA GLN A 59 -42.19 9.84 1.81
C GLN A 59 -41.77 9.51 3.25
N VAL A 60 -40.51 9.82 3.61
CA VAL A 60 -39.96 9.66 4.97
C VAL A 60 -39.91 11.01 5.66
N SER A 61 -39.90 11.05 7.00
CA SER A 61 -39.63 12.33 7.67
C SER A 61 -38.13 12.65 7.62
N ALA A 62 -37.77 13.93 7.71
CA ALA A 62 -36.37 14.34 7.78
C ALA A 62 -35.65 13.74 9.00
N ASP A 63 -36.36 13.64 10.13
CA ASP A 63 -35.84 13.05 11.37
C ASP A 63 -35.65 11.53 11.26
N GLU A 64 -36.59 10.81 10.65
CA GLU A 64 -36.43 9.38 10.38
C GLU A 64 -35.21 9.10 9.50
N PHE A 65 -35.01 9.90 8.44
CA PHE A 65 -33.82 9.83 7.60
C PHE A 65 -32.54 10.14 8.40
N ALA A 66 -32.56 11.19 9.21
CA ALA A 66 -31.42 11.60 10.03
C ALA A 66 -31.02 10.51 11.04
N ASP A 67 -31.99 9.85 11.66
CA ASP A 67 -31.76 8.75 12.60
C ASP A 67 -31.11 7.55 11.89
N LYS A 68 -31.61 7.18 10.70
CA LYS A 68 -31.01 6.09 9.90
C LYS A 68 -29.62 6.40 9.38
N LEU A 69 -29.33 7.67 9.09
CA LEU A 69 -27.97 8.12 8.78
C LEU A 69 -27.03 8.00 9.99
N ALA A 70 -27.47 8.45 11.17
CA ALA A 70 -26.69 8.32 12.40
C ALA A 70 -26.43 6.84 12.75
N GLU A 71 -27.42 5.97 12.57
CA GLU A 71 -27.29 4.51 12.73
C GLU A 71 -26.23 3.93 11.78
N ALA A 72 -26.29 4.28 10.48
CA ALA A 72 -25.37 3.78 9.46
C ALA A 72 -23.91 4.21 9.72
N MET A 73 -23.72 5.43 10.23
CA MET A 73 -22.40 6.01 10.53
C MET A 73 -21.90 5.73 11.95
N GLN A 74 -22.76 5.16 12.81
CA GLN A 74 -22.51 4.95 14.23
C GLN A 74 -22.13 6.27 14.93
N CYS A 75 -22.99 7.26 14.72
CA CYS A 75 -22.89 8.64 15.21
C CYS A 75 -24.12 9.01 16.05
N GLU A 76 -24.10 10.22 16.60
CA GLU A 76 -25.16 10.77 17.45
C GLU A 76 -25.55 12.17 16.97
N TRP A 77 -26.77 12.58 17.29
CA TRP A 77 -27.25 13.94 17.03
C TRP A 77 -27.22 14.78 18.30
N ARG A 78 -26.61 15.97 18.23
CA ARG A 78 -26.68 16.99 19.28
C ARG A 78 -27.52 18.15 18.78
N THR A 79 -28.60 18.47 19.51
CA THR A 79 -29.41 19.66 19.22
C THR A 79 -28.73 20.88 19.83
N THR A 80 -28.52 21.90 19.00
CA THR A 80 -27.93 23.19 19.36
C THR A 80 -28.87 24.31 18.89
N ASP A 81 -28.57 25.55 19.29
CA ASP A 81 -29.18 26.76 18.74
C ASP A 81 -28.99 26.88 17.21
N GLN A 82 -27.92 26.30 16.67
CA GLN A 82 -27.63 26.25 15.23
C GLN A 82 -28.28 25.09 14.48
N GLY A 83 -29.07 24.25 15.15
CA GLY A 83 -29.71 23.06 14.56
C GLY A 83 -29.15 21.74 15.10
N LYS A 84 -29.38 20.65 14.36
CA LYS A 84 -28.93 19.30 14.70
C LYS A 84 -27.52 19.05 14.13
N ILE A 85 -26.56 18.76 15.01
CA ILE A 85 -25.18 18.46 14.64
C ILE A 85 -24.93 16.96 14.75
N LEU A 86 -24.53 16.32 13.65
CA LEU A 86 -24.09 14.92 13.61
C LEU A 86 -22.64 14.86 14.09
N PHE A 87 -22.39 14.13 15.17
CA PHE A 87 -21.07 14.02 15.77
C PHE A 87 -20.84 12.60 16.28
N ARG A 88 -19.61 12.31 16.72
CA ARG A 88 -19.30 11.06 17.42
C ARG A 88 -18.70 11.40 18.78
N SER A 89 -19.41 11.06 19.86
CA SER A 89 -18.90 11.30 21.21
C SER A 89 -17.60 10.54 21.47
N GLU A 90 -16.84 10.98 22.48
CA GLU A 90 -15.65 10.25 22.94
C GLU A 90 -16.02 8.86 23.45
N GLU A 91 -17.14 8.74 24.16
CA GLU A 91 -17.66 7.45 24.64
C GLU A 91 -17.94 6.52 23.46
N LYS A 92 -18.64 7.01 22.42
CA LYS A 92 -18.91 6.21 21.23
C LYS A 92 -17.62 5.82 20.52
N THR A 93 -16.66 6.74 20.42
CA THR A 93 -15.35 6.45 19.81
C THR A 93 -14.62 5.34 20.56
N ARG A 94 -14.59 5.38 21.90
CA ARG A 94 -13.98 4.33 22.74
C ARG A 94 -14.71 2.99 22.61
N GLU A 95 -16.04 2.99 22.57
CA GLU A 95 -16.84 1.78 22.35
C GLU A 95 -16.48 1.11 21.01
N LEU A 96 -16.36 1.91 19.95
CA LEU A 96 -16.00 1.43 18.62
C LEU A 96 -14.57 0.91 18.54
N GLU A 97 -13.63 1.60 19.18
CA GLU A 97 -12.24 1.13 19.28
C GLU A 97 -12.14 -0.18 20.05
N GLU A 98 -12.82 -0.30 21.18
CA GLU A 98 -12.82 -1.53 21.98
C GLU A 98 -13.50 -2.68 21.23
N SER A 99 -14.65 -2.44 20.59
CA SER A 99 -15.33 -3.42 19.74
C SER A 99 -14.42 -3.92 18.61
N ARG A 100 -13.70 -3.00 17.95
CA ARG A 100 -12.71 -3.34 16.90
C ARG A 100 -11.58 -4.18 17.47
N ILE A 101 -11.00 -3.79 18.61
CA ILE A 101 -9.90 -4.52 19.27
C ILE A 101 -10.38 -5.94 19.64
N GLN A 102 -11.56 -6.08 20.22
CA GLN A 102 -12.13 -7.38 20.60
C GLN A 102 -12.39 -8.28 19.39
N ALA A 103 -12.97 -7.74 18.31
CA ALA A 103 -13.17 -8.49 17.07
C ALA A 103 -11.83 -8.97 16.47
N GLN A 104 -10.82 -8.10 16.48
CA GLN A 104 -9.48 -8.44 16.00
C GLN A 104 -8.76 -9.45 16.90
N MET A 105 -8.93 -9.38 18.23
CA MET A 105 -8.39 -10.38 19.15
C MET A 105 -8.97 -11.76 18.88
N LYS A 106 -10.29 -11.87 18.70
CA LYS A 106 -10.95 -13.15 18.33
C LYS A 106 -10.40 -13.71 17.02
N TYR A 107 -10.18 -12.84 16.04
CA TYR A 107 -9.61 -13.24 14.76
C TYR A 107 -8.16 -13.72 14.90
N LEU A 108 -7.31 -12.94 15.58
CA LEU A 108 -5.91 -13.30 15.81
C LEU A 108 -5.78 -14.61 16.58
N ASP A 109 -6.62 -14.85 17.58
CA ASP A 109 -6.62 -16.12 18.33
C ASP A 109 -6.91 -17.32 17.41
N LYS A 110 -7.96 -17.22 16.58
CA LYS A 110 -8.28 -18.23 15.55
C LYS A 110 -7.14 -18.44 14.56
N LEU A 111 -6.50 -17.35 14.11
CA LEU A 111 -5.39 -17.37 13.16
C LEU A 111 -4.12 -18.00 13.76
N PHE A 112 -3.90 -17.79 15.05
CA PHE A 112 -2.72 -18.24 15.78
C PHE A 112 -2.84 -19.68 16.30
N GLU A 113 -4.04 -20.21 16.42
CA GLU A 113 -4.29 -21.58 16.88
C GLU A 113 -3.55 -22.65 16.05
N PRO A 114 -3.57 -22.65 14.70
CA PRO A 114 -2.75 -23.58 13.92
C PRO A 114 -1.25 -23.44 14.20
N LYS A 115 -0.78 -22.23 14.51
CA LYS A 115 0.62 -21.95 14.82
C LYS A 115 1.02 -22.46 16.20
N ARG A 116 0.14 -22.37 17.21
CA ARG A 116 0.34 -23.00 18.52
C ARG A 116 0.53 -24.51 18.38
N ARG A 117 -0.37 -25.17 17.63
CA ARG A 117 -0.27 -26.62 17.34
C ARG A 117 0.96 -26.99 16.52
N GLU A 118 1.40 -26.13 15.61
CA GLU A 118 2.64 -26.32 14.86
C GLU A 118 3.84 -26.29 15.82
N LEU A 119 3.92 -25.28 16.70
CA LEU A 119 4.98 -25.16 17.70
C LEU A 119 5.06 -26.35 18.66
N GLU A 120 3.92 -26.88 19.11
CA GLU A 120 3.88 -28.09 19.96
C GLU A 120 4.53 -29.31 19.30
N LYS A 121 4.55 -29.37 17.97
CA LYS A 121 5.19 -30.44 17.18
C LYS A 121 6.65 -30.18 16.86
N ILE A 122 7.15 -28.97 17.10
CA ILE A 122 8.52 -28.61 16.73
C ILE A 122 9.54 -29.39 17.56
N GLY A 123 9.20 -29.80 18.78
CA GLY A 123 10.02 -30.63 19.66
C GLY A 123 11.04 -29.81 20.43
N THR A 124 12.09 -30.48 20.91
CA THR A 124 13.21 -29.87 21.62
C THR A 124 14.07 -28.98 20.70
N PRO A 125 14.96 -28.11 21.23
CA PRO A 125 15.95 -27.41 20.42
C PRO A 125 16.78 -28.35 19.52
N TYR A 126 17.03 -29.58 19.98
CA TYR A 126 17.77 -30.58 19.20
C TYR A 126 16.96 -31.10 18.01
N ASP A 127 15.65 -31.29 18.18
CA ASP A 127 14.75 -31.67 17.09
C ASP A 127 14.68 -30.57 16.01
N GLN A 128 14.74 -29.30 16.41
CA GLN A 128 14.84 -28.16 15.49
C GLN A 128 16.14 -28.20 14.70
N ALA A 129 17.27 -28.42 15.39
CA ALA A 129 18.58 -28.53 14.77
C ALA A 129 18.64 -29.67 13.74
N LEU A 130 18.08 -30.84 14.06
CA LEU A 130 17.96 -31.97 13.13
C LEU A 130 17.09 -31.64 11.92
N LYS A 131 15.92 -31.00 12.12
CA LYS A 131 15.03 -30.59 11.02
C LYS A 131 15.70 -29.60 10.08
N LEU A 132 16.41 -28.60 10.61
CA LEU A 132 17.16 -27.65 9.80
C LEU A 132 18.27 -28.34 9.02
N THR A 133 19.09 -29.15 9.67
CA THR A 133 20.21 -29.88 9.03
C THR A 133 19.70 -30.76 7.89
N LYS A 134 18.60 -31.47 8.11
CA LYS A 134 17.94 -32.27 7.08
C LYS A 134 17.45 -31.39 5.92
N ALA A 135 16.79 -30.27 6.21
CA ALA A 135 16.26 -29.38 5.17
C ALA A 135 17.36 -28.71 4.34
N ILE A 136 18.52 -28.40 4.95
CA ILE A 136 19.71 -27.92 4.25
C ILE A 136 20.26 -29.00 3.32
N LYS A 137 20.39 -30.24 3.81
CA LYS A 137 20.83 -31.37 2.98
C LYS A 137 19.89 -31.64 1.81
N ASP A 138 18.58 -31.68 2.06
CA ASP A 138 17.56 -31.86 1.02
C ASP A 138 17.63 -30.71 -0.02
N LEU A 139 17.97 -29.48 0.41
CA LEU A 139 18.17 -28.35 -0.48
C LEU A 139 19.47 -28.47 -1.29
N GLU A 140 20.58 -28.90 -0.68
CA GLU A 140 21.84 -29.20 -1.34
C GLU A 140 21.66 -30.27 -2.43
N ASP A 141 20.93 -31.35 -2.12
CA ASP A 141 20.63 -32.43 -3.07
C ASP A 141 19.78 -31.91 -4.25
N ARG A 142 18.72 -31.13 -3.98
CA ARG A 142 17.88 -30.50 -5.02
C ARG A 142 18.66 -29.52 -5.90
N ILE A 143 19.64 -28.82 -5.32
CA ILE A 143 20.51 -27.90 -6.04
C ILE A 143 21.44 -28.68 -6.98
N ALA A 144 22.03 -29.77 -6.49
CA ALA A 144 22.93 -30.62 -7.27
C ALA A 144 22.22 -31.26 -8.47
N GLU A 145 20.93 -31.59 -8.33
CA GLU A 145 20.12 -32.20 -9.38
C GLU A 145 19.54 -31.21 -10.40
N LYS A 146 19.48 -29.90 -10.10
CA LYS A 146 18.79 -28.93 -10.97
C LYS A 146 19.66 -28.41 -12.13
N PRO A 147 19.09 -28.29 -13.36
CA PRO A 147 19.73 -27.58 -14.46
C PRO A 147 20.04 -26.12 -14.09
N LYS A 148 21.19 -25.61 -14.56
CA LYS A 148 21.56 -24.19 -14.40
C LYS A 148 20.44 -23.29 -14.93
N GLY A 149 19.96 -22.37 -14.09
CA GLY A 149 19.00 -21.32 -14.47
C GLY A 149 17.54 -21.54 -14.04
N MET A 150 17.19 -22.67 -13.43
CA MET A 150 15.84 -22.85 -12.88
C MET A 150 15.72 -22.20 -11.49
N SER A 151 14.70 -21.36 -11.30
CA SER A 151 14.37 -20.80 -9.98
C SER A 151 14.10 -21.94 -8.99
N LEU A 152 14.72 -21.86 -7.82
CA LEU A 152 14.38 -22.70 -6.68
C LEU A 152 13.30 -21.95 -5.90
N ASP A 153 12.05 -22.43 -6.01
CA ASP A 153 11.11 -22.26 -4.91
C ASP A 153 11.71 -23.01 -3.71
N GLY A 154 12.48 -22.25 -2.94
CA GLY A 154 13.17 -22.74 -1.76
C GLY A 154 12.13 -23.36 -0.83
N PRO A 155 12.37 -24.56 -0.29
CA PRO A 155 11.52 -25.05 0.78
C PRO A 155 11.51 -23.97 1.87
N ARG A 156 10.35 -23.70 2.47
CA ARG A 156 10.31 -22.85 3.67
C ARG A 156 11.15 -23.54 4.72
N LEU A 157 12.42 -23.16 4.84
CA LEU A 157 13.33 -23.72 5.81
C LEU A 157 12.72 -23.43 7.18
N ALA A 158 12.46 -24.49 7.95
CA ALA A 158 12.04 -24.39 9.35
C ALA A 158 13.25 -23.95 10.20
N ALA A 159 13.81 -22.78 9.87
CA ALA A 159 14.95 -22.21 10.55
C ALA A 159 14.58 -21.89 12.01
N PRO A 160 15.51 -22.05 12.96
CA PRO A 160 15.31 -21.64 14.36
C PRO A 160 14.79 -20.20 14.48
N SER A 161 15.21 -19.28 13.61
CA SER A 161 14.73 -17.90 13.59
C SER A 161 13.25 -17.77 13.26
N SER A 162 12.71 -18.60 12.36
CA SER A 162 11.28 -18.67 12.04
C SER A 162 10.47 -19.23 13.21
N THR A 163 11.02 -20.25 13.91
CA THR A 163 10.43 -20.77 15.15
C THR A 163 10.40 -19.70 16.23
N LEU A 164 11.52 -19.01 16.47
CA LEU A 164 11.61 -17.91 17.43
C LEU A 164 10.61 -16.81 17.10
N THR A 165 10.51 -16.41 15.82
CA THR A 165 9.55 -15.37 15.40
C THR A 165 8.13 -15.78 15.73
N THR A 166 7.75 -17.04 15.48
CA THR A 166 6.42 -17.56 15.81
C THR A 166 6.19 -17.61 17.33
N GLN A 167 7.21 -18.01 18.10
CA GLN A 167 7.16 -18.03 19.56
C GLN A 167 7.00 -16.62 20.17
N LEU A 168 7.77 -15.63 19.68
CA LEU A 168 7.66 -14.24 20.11
C LEU A 168 6.29 -13.66 19.74
N MET A 169 5.82 -13.90 18.51
CA MET A 169 4.49 -13.49 18.05
C MET A 169 3.38 -14.03 18.98
N LEU A 170 3.46 -15.29 19.39
CA LEU A 170 2.49 -15.91 20.29
C LEU A 170 2.68 -15.50 21.76
N GLY A 171 3.87 -15.06 22.14
CA GLY A 171 4.20 -14.57 23.48
C GLY A 171 3.72 -13.14 23.75
N ILE A 172 3.47 -12.34 22.71
CA ILE A 172 2.91 -10.99 22.84
C ILE A 172 1.40 -11.08 23.10
N PRO A 173 0.85 -10.34 24.09
CA PRO A 173 -0.59 -10.35 24.36
C PRO A 173 -1.42 -9.98 23.12
N LEU A 174 -2.46 -10.76 22.84
CA LEU A 174 -3.34 -10.53 21.67
C LEU A 174 -3.94 -9.12 21.64
N ARG A 175 -4.26 -8.54 22.80
CA ARG A 175 -4.76 -7.16 22.89
C ARG A 175 -3.73 -6.16 22.37
N THR A 176 -2.46 -6.34 22.71
CA THR A 176 -1.36 -5.51 22.22
C THR A 176 -1.28 -5.58 20.69
N LEU A 177 -1.29 -6.79 20.12
CA LEU A 177 -1.28 -6.99 18.65
C LEU A 177 -2.54 -6.42 17.96
N ALA A 178 -3.72 -6.58 18.57
CA ALA A 178 -4.98 -6.03 18.05
C ALA A 178 -5.07 -4.49 18.15
N SER A 179 -4.35 -3.91 19.11
CA SER A 179 -4.26 -2.47 19.32
C SER A 179 -3.20 -1.79 18.46
N LEU A 180 -2.39 -2.54 17.70
CA LEU A 180 -1.33 -1.97 16.89
C LEU A 180 -1.86 -0.86 16.00
N PRO A 181 -1.17 0.30 15.98
CA PRO A 181 -1.55 1.41 15.14
C PRO A 181 -1.47 1.00 13.68
N GLU A 182 -2.42 1.49 12.90
CA GLU A 182 -2.53 1.18 11.49
C GLU A 182 -1.36 1.77 10.70
N GLY A 183 -0.81 0.96 9.79
CA GLY A 183 0.24 1.34 8.86
C GLY A 183 1.63 1.60 9.49
N ARG A 184 1.71 1.67 10.81
CA ARG A 184 2.93 1.90 11.58
C ARG A 184 3.57 0.56 11.98
N MET A 185 4.90 0.54 12.00
CA MET A 185 5.65 -0.56 12.59
C MET A 185 5.77 -0.34 14.09
N THR A 186 5.51 -1.38 14.87
CA THR A 186 5.81 -1.42 16.29
C THR A 186 6.98 -2.38 16.50
N VAL A 187 8.03 -1.90 17.17
CA VAL A 187 9.22 -2.68 17.45
C VAL A 187 9.18 -3.14 18.90
N PHE A 188 9.35 -4.43 19.10
CA PHE A 188 9.49 -5.08 20.38
C PHE A 188 10.94 -5.55 20.55
N ALA A 189 11.51 -5.44 21.74
CA ALA A 189 12.88 -5.85 22.03
C ALA A 189 13.02 -6.55 23.38
N ASN A 190 14.06 -7.39 23.50
CA ASN A 190 14.44 -8.02 24.78
C ASN A 190 15.02 -6.98 25.75
N GLU A 191 15.70 -5.97 25.22
CA GLU A 191 16.22 -4.81 25.94
C GLU A 191 15.67 -3.53 25.30
N PRO A 192 14.40 -3.17 25.58
CA PRO A 192 13.72 -2.08 24.90
C PRO A 192 14.29 -0.72 25.28
N ASN A 193 14.50 0.13 24.27
CA ASN A 193 14.73 1.55 24.45
C ASN A 193 13.39 2.34 24.41
N ARG A 194 13.45 3.68 24.40
CA ARG A 194 12.25 4.55 24.43
C ARG A 194 11.33 4.41 23.20
N ALA A 195 11.84 3.94 22.07
CA ALA A 195 11.09 3.74 20.84
C ALA A 195 10.57 2.29 20.69
N GLN A 196 10.78 1.43 21.68
CA GLN A 196 10.51 0.00 21.62
C GLN A 196 9.62 -0.46 22.78
N LEU A 197 8.88 -1.55 22.54
CA LEU A 197 8.10 -2.25 23.55
C LEU A 197 8.84 -3.52 24.03
N PRO A 198 8.56 -4.06 25.23
CA PRO A 198 9.15 -5.32 25.67
C PRO A 198 8.56 -6.55 24.93
N LEU A 199 9.38 -7.57 24.62
CA LEU A 199 8.97 -8.83 23.92
C LEU A 199 8.01 -9.75 24.70
N GLY A 200 7.66 -9.42 25.94
CA GLY A 200 6.86 -10.29 26.82
C GLY A 200 7.72 -11.16 27.75
N LYS A 201 7.07 -11.83 28.72
CA LYS A 201 7.78 -12.53 29.82
C LYS A 201 8.52 -13.79 29.39
N GLU A 202 8.00 -14.49 28.39
CA GLU A 202 8.56 -15.76 27.90
C GLU A 202 9.72 -15.58 26.90
N ALA A 203 9.96 -14.35 26.43
CA ALA A 203 10.91 -14.08 25.36
C ALA A 203 12.33 -14.54 25.70
N GLY A 204 12.78 -14.38 26.96
CA GLY A 204 14.11 -14.83 27.38
C GLY A 204 14.31 -16.34 27.21
N ALA A 205 13.33 -17.15 27.62
CA ALA A 205 13.38 -18.60 27.46
C ALA A 205 13.34 -19.01 25.98
N GLN A 206 12.56 -18.30 25.16
CA GLN A 206 12.46 -18.54 23.72
C GLN A 206 13.77 -18.20 22.99
N ILE A 207 14.43 -17.09 23.35
CA ILE A 207 15.73 -16.69 22.82
C ILE A 207 16.81 -17.72 23.19
N ASN A 208 16.84 -18.18 24.44
CA ASN A 208 17.78 -19.22 24.87
C ASN A 208 17.58 -20.54 24.11
N ASN A 209 16.32 -20.94 23.87
CA ASN A 209 16.02 -22.13 23.07
C ASN A 209 16.47 -22.00 21.62
N PHE A 210 16.36 -20.80 21.03
CA PHE A 210 16.89 -20.49 19.72
C PHE A 210 18.42 -20.63 19.68
N GLU A 211 19.15 -20.08 20.66
CA GLU A 211 20.61 -20.20 20.74
C GLU A 211 21.08 -21.65 20.86
N LEU A 212 20.39 -22.44 21.69
CA LEU A 212 20.67 -23.87 21.84
C LEU A 212 20.43 -24.62 20.52
N ALA A 213 19.34 -24.33 19.81
CA ALA A 213 19.03 -24.94 18.52
C ALA A 213 20.08 -24.59 17.44
N GLU A 214 20.52 -23.33 17.37
CA GLU A 214 21.59 -22.92 16.45
C GLU A 214 22.92 -23.59 16.82
N SER A 215 23.31 -23.59 18.08
CA SER A 215 24.55 -24.24 18.53
C SER A 215 24.56 -25.74 18.21
N GLN A 216 23.42 -26.42 18.38
CA GLN A 216 23.29 -27.83 18.04
C GLN A 216 23.30 -28.05 16.52
N ALA A 217 22.65 -27.19 15.74
CA ALA A 217 22.69 -27.27 14.27
C ALA A 217 24.10 -27.06 13.73
N ALA A 218 24.87 -26.14 14.33
CA ALA A 218 26.27 -25.92 13.97
C ALA A 218 27.13 -27.18 14.16
N GLY A 219 26.83 -27.98 15.19
CA GLY A 219 27.51 -29.26 15.44
C GLY A 219 27.06 -30.40 14.51
N LEU A 220 25.89 -30.30 13.89
CA LEU A 220 25.33 -31.30 12.98
C LEU A 220 25.64 -31.03 11.50
N LEU A 221 25.87 -29.77 11.15
CA LEU A 221 26.18 -29.37 9.77
C LEU A 221 27.60 -29.81 9.37
N PRO A 222 27.81 -30.21 8.11
CA PRO A 222 29.14 -30.56 7.63
C PRO A 222 30.07 -29.35 7.69
N GLN A 223 31.32 -29.56 8.12
CA GLN A 223 32.30 -28.46 8.22
C GLN A 223 32.71 -27.90 6.85
N LYS A 224 32.57 -28.68 5.78
CA LYS A 224 32.89 -28.25 4.42
C LYS A 224 31.66 -27.62 3.79
N ARG A 225 31.77 -26.32 3.45
CA ARG A 225 30.71 -25.59 2.74
C ARG A 225 30.60 -26.06 1.29
N PRO A 226 29.37 -26.14 0.73
CA PRO A 226 29.19 -26.43 -0.69
C PRO A 226 29.74 -25.31 -1.57
N GLU A 227 30.50 -25.68 -2.60
CA GLU A 227 31.03 -24.75 -3.61
C GLU A 227 30.01 -24.58 -4.77
N GLY A 228 29.88 -23.37 -5.34
CA GLY A 228 29.11 -23.13 -6.58
C GLY A 228 27.98 -22.09 -6.48
N ILE A 229 27.06 -22.09 -7.45
CA ILE A 229 25.98 -21.07 -7.60
C ILE A 229 25.03 -21.03 -6.40
N ALA A 230 24.92 -22.13 -5.67
CA ALA A 230 24.13 -22.25 -4.44
C ALA A 230 24.83 -21.72 -3.17
N ALA A 231 26.12 -21.37 -3.27
CA ALA A 231 26.90 -20.93 -2.12
C ALA A 231 26.26 -19.72 -1.45
N GLY A 232 25.72 -18.75 -2.19
CA GLY A 232 25.15 -17.53 -1.56
C GLY A 232 24.03 -17.80 -0.55
N LEU A 233 22.99 -18.56 -0.93
CA LEU A 233 21.85 -18.84 -0.03
C LEU A 233 22.27 -19.71 1.16
N LEU A 234 23.12 -20.71 0.91
CA LEU A 234 23.60 -21.60 1.95
C LEU A 234 24.60 -20.88 2.86
N ASP A 235 25.47 -20.02 2.32
CA ASP A 235 26.44 -19.23 3.09
C ASP A 235 25.75 -18.36 4.12
N ASP A 236 24.62 -17.73 3.79
CA ASP A 236 23.83 -16.95 4.75
C ASP A 236 23.29 -17.83 5.88
N ILE A 237 22.80 -19.03 5.55
CA ILE A 237 22.29 -20.00 6.54
C ILE A 237 23.44 -20.52 7.42
N TYR A 238 24.53 -20.99 6.83
CA TYR A 238 25.71 -21.48 7.56
C TYR A 238 26.32 -20.35 8.42
N ALA A 239 26.41 -19.12 7.90
CA ALA A 239 26.91 -17.98 8.66
C ALA A 239 26.00 -17.63 9.84
N SER A 240 24.68 -17.78 9.71
CA SER A 240 23.75 -17.56 10.81
C SER A 240 23.92 -18.58 11.95
N VAL A 241 24.06 -19.86 11.59
CA VAL A 241 24.11 -20.99 12.54
C VAL A 241 25.48 -21.13 13.20
N THR A 242 26.57 -20.83 12.48
CA THR A 242 27.95 -21.03 12.98
C THR A 242 28.53 -19.80 13.70
N ASN A 243 27.73 -18.76 13.95
CA ASN A 243 28.21 -17.55 14.59
C ASN A 243 28.53 -17.80 16.08
N PRO A 244 29.79 -17.67 16.52
CA PRO A 244 30.18 -17.95 17.91
C PRO A 244 29.76 -16.84 18.88
N ASP A 245 29.40 -15.66 18.40
CA ASP A 245 28.99 -14.56 19.27
C ASP A 245 27.57 -14.81 19.79
N GLY A 246 27.36 -14.86 21.10
CA GLY A 246 26.02 -14.99 21.71
C GLY A 246 25.03 -13.89 21.28
N VAL A 247 23.74 -14.14 21.46
CA VAL A 247 22.66 -13.20 21.17
C VAL A 247 22.77 -12.03 22.14
N GLY A 248 22.93 -10.83 21.58
CA GLY A 248 22.89 -9.58 22.34
C GLY A 248 21.48 -9.00 22.34
N LYS A 249 20.96 -8.72 21.13
CA LYS A 249 19.67 -8.03 20.97
C LYS A 249 18.77 -8.73 19.99
N VAL A 250 17.49 -8.82 20.33
CA VAL A 250 16.43 -9.36 19.47
C VAL A 250 15.39 -8.29 19.27
N LEU A 251 15.11 -7.98 18.01
CA LEU A 251 14.06 -7.06 17.60
C LEU A 251 12.96 -7.83 16.89
N PHE A 252 11.75 -7.82 17.44
CA PHE A 252 10.56 -8.32 16.78
C PHE A 252 9.74 -7.13 16.28
N THR A 253 9.49 -7.05 14.99
CA THR A 253 8.69 -5.98 14.40
C THR A 253 7.33 -6.51 14.01
N ALA A 254 6.28 -5.77 14.35
CA ALA A 254 4.93 -6.03 13.93
C ALA A 254 4.41 -4.80 13.17
N ARG A 255 3.97 -4.99 11.93
CA ARG A 255 3.37 -3.93 11.12
C ARG A 255 1.98 -4.34 10.69
N ARG A 256 1.01 -3.47 10.93
CA ARG A 256 -0.33 -3.59 10.38
C ARG A 256 -0.42 -2.73 9.12
N GLN A 257 -1.00 -3.25 8.04
CA GLN A 257 -1.24 -2.50 6.81
C GLN A 257 -2.59 -2.90 6.21
N GLY A 258 -3.61 -2.11 6.52
CA GLY A 258 -5.00 -2.38 6.24
C GLY A 258 -5.45 -3.69 6.88
N ARG A 259 -5.73 -4.67 6.04
CA ARG A 259 -6.10 -6.03 6.47
C ARG A 259 -4.91 -6.96 6.59
N PHE A 260 -3.67 -6.48 6.56
CA PHE A 260 -2.51 -7.36 6.65
C PHE A 260 -1.73 -7.07 7.92
N MET A 261 -1.12 -8.10 8.51
CA MET A 261 -0.17 -7.98 9.59
C MET A 261 1.08 -8.78 9.24
N THR A 262 2.22 -8.12 9.27
CA THR A 262 3.53 -8.73 8.97
C THR A 262 4.37 -8.72 10.24
N PHE A 263 5.06 -9.83 10.48
CA PHE A 263 5.95 -9.97 11.62
C PHE A 263 7.34 -10.44 11.18
N ASN A 264 8.36 -9.74 11.65
CA ASN A 264 9.76 -10.04 11.37
C ASN A 264 10.55 -10.08 12.67
N THR A 265 11.57 -10.93 12.76
CA THR A 265 12.55 -10.91 13.84
C THR A 265 13.93 -10.68 13.28
N SER A 266 14.67 -9.74 13.86
CA SER A 266 16.10 -9.53 13.58
C SER A 266 16.88 -9.85 14.85
N ILE A 267 17.90 -10.69 14.73
CA ILE A 267 18.67 -11.22 15.86
C ILE A 267 20.11 -10.74 15.70
N TYR A 268 20.60 -10.03 16.70
CA TYR A 268 21.92 -9.39 16.72
C TYR A 268 22.81 -10.02 17.76
N SER A 269 24.10 -10.14 17.47
CA SER A 269 25.10 -10.58 18.43
C SER A 269 25.35 -9.52 19.51
N GLY A 270 26.07 -9.88 20.57
CA GLY A 270 26.55 -8.92 21.58
C GLY A 270 27.42 -7.79 21.02
N LYS A 271 27.96 -7.95 19.80
CA LYS A 271 28.72 -6.92 19.07
C LYS A 271 27.85 -6.09 18.12
N GLY A 272 26.54 -6.33 18.08
CA GLY A 272 25.60 -5.63 17.19
C GLY A 272 25.63 -6.08 15.74
N LYS A 273 26.26 -7.22 15.41
CA LYS A 273 26.24 -7.81 14.06
C LYS A 273 24.95 -8.62 13.85
N LEU A 274 24.32 -8.51 12.69
CA LEU A 274 23.15 -9.31 12.34
C LEU A 274 23.58 -10.78 12.27
N ARG A 275 23.01 -11.61 13.14
CA ARG A 275 23.23 -13.06 13.17
C ARG A 275 22.25 -13.77 12.27
N SER A 276 20.98 -13.46 12.43
CA SER A 276 19.91 -14.21 11.81
C SER A 276 18.68 -13.33 11.65
N TRP A 277 17.87 -13.66 10.66
CA TRP A 277 16.62 -12.99 10.36
C TRP A 277 15.51 -14.04 10.24
N GLY A 278 14.38 -13.74 10.86
CA GLY A 278 13.18 -14.56 10.84
C GLY A 278 12.03 -13.79 10.22
N PHE A 279 11.28 -14.44 9.35
CA PHE A 279 10.11 -13.86 8.70
C PHE A 279 8.91 -14.77 8.93
N THR A 280 7.83 -14.24 9.48
CA THR A 280 6.53 -14.92 9.37
C THR A 280 5.82 -14.44 8.12
N SER A 281 5.01 -15.33 7.53
CA SER A 281 4.09 -14.94 6.46
C SER A 281 3.27 -13.72 6.82
N THR A 282 2.99 -12.85 5.85
CA THR A 282 1.95 -11.83 5.96
C THR A 282 0.61 -12.48 6.27
N TYR A 283 0.03 -12.14 7.41
CA TYR A 283 -1.27 -12.61 7.84
C TYR A 283 -2.35 -11.66 7.36
N GLN A 284 -3.36 -12.18 6.68
CA GLN A 284 -4.57 -11.40 6.41
C GLN A 284 -5.42 -11.36 7.68
N LEU A 285 -5.97 -10.20 8.02
CA LEU A 285 -6.90 -9.91 9.10
C LEU A 285 -8.31 -9.88 8.52
N GLY A 286 -9.27 -10.47 9.25
CA GLY A 286 -10.68 -10.53 8.85
C GLY A 286 -11.07 -11.89 8.26
N ASP A 287 -12.37 -12.21 8.35
CA ASP A 287 -12.90 -13.51 7.98
C ASP A 287 -12.43 -13.98 6.60
N ASP A 288 -12.24 -15.31 6.45
CA ASP A 288 -11.87 -16.02 5.21
C ASP A 288 -12.88 -15.84 4.04
N SER A 289 -13.78 -14.86 4.17
CA SER A 289 -14.76 -14.38 3.21
C SER A 289 -14.26 -14.24 1.76
N PHE A 290 -12.96 -14.05 1.53
CA PHE A 290 -12.38 -14.11 0.18
C PHE A 290 -12.53 -15.48 -0.49
N SER A 291 -12.43 -16.57 0.29
CA SER A 291 -12.72 -17.93 -0.17
C SER A 291 -14.22 -18.18 -0.30
N ALA A 292 -15.02 -17.59 0.59
CA ALA A 292 -16.47 -17.63 0.50
C ALA A 292 -17.01 -16.87 -0.72
N GLU A 293 -16.32 -15.84 -1.23
CA GLU A 293 -16.68 -15.12 -2.45
C GLU A 293 -16.69 -16.05 -3.68
N ARG A 294 -15.68 -16.92 -3.81
CA ARG A 294 -15.64 -17.95 -4.86
C ARG A 294 -16.77 -18.97 -4.73
N GLN A 295 -17.20 -19.25 -3.51
CA GLN A 295 -18.23 -20.27 -3.24
C GLN A 295 -19.66 -19.71 -3.34
N ALA A 296 -19.90 -18.48 -2.87
CA ALA A 296 -21.21 -17.85 -2.85
C ALA A 296 -21.66 -17.35 -4.23
N GLY A 297 -20.71 -16.97 -5.11
CA GLY A 297 -21.01 -16.58 -6.49
C GLY A 297 -21.58 -17.71 -7.37
N ALA A 298 -21.45 -18.98 -6.95
CA ALA A 298 -21.82 -20.13 -7.76
C ALA A 298 -23.32 -20.51 -7.70
N GLN A 299 -24.09 -20.01 -6.73
CA GLN A 299 -25.45 -20.53 -6.47
C GLN A 299 -26.62 -19.56 -6.70
N VAL A 300 -26.37 -18.24 -6.87
CA VAL A 300 -27.44 -17.26 -7.10
C VAL A 300 -27.43 -16.83 -8.57
N ARG A 301 -28.57 -16.97 -9.28
CA ARG A 301 -28.71 -16.45 -10.64
C ARG A 301 -28.35 -14.95 -10.64
N PRO A 302 -27.42 -14.50 -11.50
CA PRO A 302 -26.97 -13.12 -11.48
C PRO A 302 -28.10 -12.18 -11.91
N ALA A 303 -28.45 -11.24 -11.03
CA ALA A 303 -29.28 -10.09 -11.40
C ALA A 303 -28.34 -9.01 -11.97
N TRP A 304 -28.48 -8.75 -13.27
CA TRP A 304 -27.70 -7.73 -13.96
C TRP A 304 -28.47 -6.43 -14.04
N VAL A 305 -27.86 -5.33 -13.62
CA VAL A 305 -28.46 -3.99 -13.68
C VAL A 305 -27.67 -3.12 -14.64
N LYS A 306 -28.37 -2.33 -15.46
CA LYS A 306 -27.74 -1.38 -16.38
C LYS A 306 -27.01 -0.28 -15.60
N LEU A 307 -25.76 -0.03 -15.93
CA LEU A 307 -24.98 1.06 -15.34
C LEU A 307 -25.38 2.41 -15.92
N SER A 308 -25.20 3.47 -15.12
CA SER A 308 -25.36 4.84 -15.59
C SER A 308 -24.25 5.21 -16.60
N PRO A 309 -24.47 6.19 -17.50
CA PRO A 309 -23.45 6.60 -18.46
C PRO A 309 -22.13 7.03 -17.81
N GLY A 310 -22.19 7.72 -16.66
CA GLY A 310 -20.99 8.10 -15.91
C GLY A 310 -20.22 6.91 -15.36
N SER A 311 -20.93 5.86 -14.90
CA SER A 311 -20.31 4.61 -14.48
C SER A 311 -19.62 3.90 -15.63
N VAL A 312 -20.24 3.84 -16.81
CA VAL A 312 -19.62 3.25 -18.01
C VAL A 312 -18.35 4.02 -18.39
N ALA A 313 -18.42 5.36 -18.47
CA ALA A 313 -17.28 6.21 -18.79
C ALA A 313 -16.12 6.09 -17.79
N PHE A 314 -16.40 5.86 -16.50
CA PHE A 314 -15.35 5.63 -15.51
C PHE A 314 -14.72 4.23 -15.63
N LEU A 315 -15.53 3.21 -15.91
CA LEU A 315 -15.03 1.84 -16.08
C LEU A 315 -14.15 1.69 -17.32
N GLU A 316 -14.39 2.48 -18.37
CA GLU A 316 -13.47 2.58 -19.52
C GLU A 316 -12.04 2.89 -19.09
N ILE A 317 -11.88 3.70 -18.03
CA ILE A 317 -10.57 4.08 -17.48
C ILE A 317 -10.09 3.06 -16.43
N ALA A 318 -11.01 2.58 -15.59
CA ALA A 318 -10.67 1.79 -14.43
C ALA A 318 -10.40 0.30 -14.73
N ASN A 319 -10.90 -0.20 -15.87
CA ASN A 319 -10.70 -1.58 -16.33
C ASN A 319 -9.53 -1.72 -17.32
N LEU A 320 -8.68 -0.70 -17.47
CA LEU A 320 -7.42 -0.80 -18.25
C LEU A 320 -6.35 -1.65 -17.52
N GLU A 321 -6.76 -2.50 -16.58
CA GLU A 321 -5.90 -3.43 -15.87
C GLU A 321 -5.92 -4.75 -16.65
N PRO A 322 -4.89 -5.06 -17.46
CA PRO A 322 -4.72 -6.42 -17.93
C PRO A 322 -4.55 -7.31 -16.70
N ASP A 323 -5.43 -8.31 -16.56
CA ASP A 323 -5.28 -9.35 -15.56
C ASP A 323 -3.86 -9.90 -15.68
N VAL A 324 -3.03 -9.67 -14.66
CA VAL A 324 -1.60 -10.02 -14.68
C VAL A 324 -1.41 -11.53 -14.92
N SER A 325 -2.46 -12.33 -14.67
CA SER A 325 -2.48 -13.77 -14.95
C SER A 325 -2.83 -14.15 -16.41
N GLN A 326 -3.29 -13.21 -17.24
CA GLN A 326 -3.65 -13.44 -18.65
C GLN A 326 -2.66 -12.82 -19.66
N PHE A 327 -1.52 -12.31 -19.19
CA PHE A 327 -0.53 -11.61 -20.04
C PHE A 327 0.12 -12.45 -21.14
N GLU A 328 -0.15 -13.75 -21.22
CA GLU A 328 0.53 -14.62 -22.17
C GLU A 328 -0.10 -14.67 -23.57
N HIS A 329 -1.35 -14.21 -23.82
CA HIS A 329 -1.98 -14.54 -25.10
C HIS A 329 -2.65 -13.48 -25.99
N GLU A 330 -3.14 -12.32 -25.55
CA GLU A 330 -3.77 -11.39 -26.52
C GLU A 330 -3.55 -9.91 -26.17
N VAL A 331 -2.46 -9.31 -26.68
CA VAL A 331 -2.34 -7.85 -26.78
C VAL A 331 -3.28 -7.38 -27.89
N LYS A 332 -4.52 -7.03 -27.52
CA LYS A 332 -5.46 -6.37 -28.44
C LYS A 332 -4.86 -5.06 -28.94
N ASP A 333 -4.89 -4.86 -30.25
CA ASP A 333 -4.40 -3.67 -30.94
C ASP A 333 -5.07 -2.39 -30.38
N LYS A 334 -4.28 -1.33 -30.17
CA LYS A 334 -4.65 0.03 -29.76
C LYS A 334 -5.81 0.11 -28.74
N GLN A 335 -5.46 0.12 -27.45
CA GLN A 335 -6.33 0.74 -26.46
C GLN A 335 -6.52 2.21 -26.87
N GLU A 336 -7.72 2.54 -27.34
CA GLU A 336 -8.14 3.93 -27.46
C GLU A 336 -8.02 4.56 -26.08
N GLY A 337 -7.43 5.75 -26.00
CA GLY A 337 -7.31 6.47 -24.74
C GLY A 337 -8.69 6.68 -24.10
N PRO A 338 -8.73 7.02 -22.80
CA PRO A 338 -10.00 7.27 -22.11
C PRO A 338 -10.83 8.34 -22.83
N SER A 339 -12.16 8.15 -22.86
CA SER A 339 -13.10 9.12 -23.42
C SER A 339 -13.02 10.48 -22.72
N ASP A 340 -13.46 11.57 -23.37
CA ASP A 340 -13.50 12.91 -22.75
C ASP A 340 -14.32 12.92 -21.44
N ALA A 341 -15.42 12.16 -21.42
CA ALA A 341 -16.24 11.97 -20.23
C ALA A 341 -15.47 11.23 -19.13
N GLY A 342 -14.76 10.17 -19.50
CA GLY A 342 -13.85 9.47 -18.60
C GLY A 342 -12.79 10.41 -18.03
N MET A 343 -12.08 11.15 -18.89
CA MET A 343 -11.03 12.10 -18.47
C MET A 343 -11.55 13.16 -17.52
N LYS A 344 -12.78 13.66 -17.72
CA LYS A 344 -13.40 14.60 -16.78
C LYS A 344 -13.61 13.96 -15.40
N ILE A 345 -14.10 12.73 -15.35
CA ILE A 345 -14.29 12.00 -14.07
C ILE A 345 -12.94 11.75 -13.40
N LEU A 346 -11.93 11.37 -14.18
CA LEU A 346 -10.59 11.10 -13.69
C LEU A 346 -9.95 12.35 -13.05
N LEU A 347 -10.07 13.51 -13.69
CA LEU A 347 -9.38 14.73 -13.25
C LEU A 347 -10.14 15.54 -12.19
N HIS A 348 -11.40 15.20 -11.90
CA HIS A 348 -12.25 15.94 -10.97
C HIS A 348 -12.93 15.05 -9.90
N PRO A 349 -12.18 14.25 -9.13
CA PRO A 349 -12.73 13.43 -8.04
C PRO A 349 -13.35 14.27 -6.91
N ASP A 350 -13.03 15.56 -6.85
CA ASP A 350 -13.60 16.56 -5.96
C ASP A 350 -15.00 17.04 -6.38
N GLU A 351 -15.34 16.91 -7.66
CA GLU A 351 -16.66 17.26 -8.20
C GLU A 351 -17.53 16.01 -8.41
N ILE A 352 -16.92 14.92 -8.88
CA ILE A 352 -17.56 13.63 -9.14
C ILE A 352 -16.86 12.59 -8.27
N ASP A 353 -17.42 12.31 -7.09
CA ASP A 353 -16.85 11.28 -6.22
C ASP A 353 -16.90 9.91 -6.94
N PRO A 354 -15.81 9.12 -6.98
CA PRO A 354 -15.80 7.82 -7.65
C PRO A 354 -16.84 6.83 -7.11
N LEU A 355 -17.22 6.95 -5.83
CA LEU A 355 -18.29 6.15 -5.22
C LEU A 355 -19.68 6.55 -5.74
N SER A 356 -19.80 7.72 -6.36
CA SER A 356 -21.05 8.19 -6.97
C SER A 356 -21.40 7.46 -8.25
N LEU A 357 -20.51 6.58 -8.75
CA LEU A 357 -20.63 5.89 -10.03
C LEU A 357 -21.17 4.47 -9.84
N ALA A 358 -20.44 3.44 -10.29
CA ALA A 358 -20.93 2.06 -10.28
C ALA A 358 -21.34 1.59 -8.88
N THR A 359 -20.67 2.07 -7.84
CA THR A 359 -21.00 1.78 -6.44
C THR A 359 -22.40 2.28 -6.06
N THR A 360 -22.74 3.52 -6.41
CA THR A 360 -24.09 4.05 -6.18
C THR A 360 -25.15 3.35 -7.03
N ASP A 361 -24.83 3.01 -8.28
CA ASP A 361 -25.74 2.23 -9.14
C ASP A 361 -26.05 0.86 -8.48
N GLY A 362 -25.05 0.20 -7.91
CA GLY A 362 -25.21 -1.02 -7.12
C GLY A 362 -26.07 -0.83 -5.87
N CYS A 363 -25.86 0.25 -5.09
CA CYS A 363 -26.69 0.55 -3.91
C CYS A 363 -28.16 0.81 -4.28
N ASN A 364 -28.41 1.58 -5.35
CA ASN A 364 -29.75 1.82 -5.87
C ASN A 364 -30.42 0.50 -6.30
N ALA A 365 -29.69 -0.34 -7.02
CA ALA A 365 -30.16 -1.66 -7.45
C ALA A 365 -30.52 -2.58 -6.27
N LEU A 366 -29.71 -2.59 -5.20
CA LEU A 366 -30.03 -3.33 -3.98
C LEU A 366 -31.33 -2.80 -3.37
N ALA A 367 -31.47 -1.48 -3.24
CA ALA A 367 -32.68 -0.87 -2.68
C ALA A 367 -33.93 -1.11 -3.54
N ASP A 368 -33.80 -1.11 -4.88
CA ASP A 368 -34.87 -1.45 -5.82
C ASP A 368 -35.29 -2.92 -5.66
N ARG A 369 -34.33 -3.83 -5.53
CA ARG A 369 -34.59 -5.25 -5.27
C ARG A 369 -35.35 -5.47 -3.96
N GLU A 370 -35.00 -4.74 -2.91
CA GLU A 370 -35.65 -4.85 -1.59
C GLU A 370 -36.94 -4.02 -1.48
N GLY A 371 -37.21 -3.12 -2.43
CA GLY A 371 -38.35 -2.20 -2.41
C GLY A 371 -38.32 -1.22 -1.24
N LYS A 372 -37.13 -0.78 -0.80
CA LYS A 372 -36.95 -0.03 0.46
C LYS A 372 -36.18 1.28 0.29
N PRO A 373 -36.45 2.30 1.13
CA PRO A 373 -35.53 3.40 1.30
C PRO A 373 -34.19 2.89 1.85
N TYR A 374 -33.11 3.61 1.56
CA TYR A 374 -31.78 3.21 2.01
C TYR A 374 -30.90 4.38 2.40
N VAL A 375 -29.98 4.09 3.32
CA VAL A 375 -28.80 4.90 3.62
C VAL A 375 -27.57 4.02 3.59
N ALA A 376 -26.52 4.47 2.91
CA ALA A 376 -25.26 3.78 2.81
C ALA A 376 -24.11 4.70 3.26
N TYR A 377 -23.36 4.26 4.26
CA TYR A 377 -22.06 4.84 4.63
C TYR A 377 -20.94 4.04 3.96
N LEU A 378 -20.25 4.66 3.01
CA LEU A 378 -19.35 3.97 2.08
C LEU A 378 -17.88 4.26 2.38
N SER A 379 -17.05 3.22 2.45
CA SER A 379 -15.59 3.35 2.45
C SER A 379 -15.03 3.62 1.03
N ASP A 380 -13.79 4.08 0.93
CA ASP A 380 -13.10 4.17 -0.37
C ASP A 380 -12.91 2.80 -1.05
N SER A 381 -12.77 1.72 -0.27
CA SER A 381 -12.73 0.36 -0.82
C SER A 381 -14.04 -0.09 -1.47
N SER A 382 -15.14 0.62 -1.24
CA SER A 382 -16.43 0.31 -1.89
C SER A 382 -16.39 0.56 -3.40
N GLU A 383 -15.48 1.39 -3.90
CA GLU A 383 -15.27 1.58 -5.35
C GLU A 383 -14.97 0.25 -6.02
N ARG A 384 -14.08 -0.55 -5.42
CA ARG A 384 -13.68 -1.85 -5.94
C ARG A 384 -14.88 -2.79 -6.10
N ALA A 385 -15.86 -2.69 -5.19
CA ALA A 385 -17.08 -3.50 -5.29
C ALA A 385 -17.90 -3.13 -6.54
N GLY A 386 -18.11 -1.83 -6.79
CA GLY A 386 -18.79 -1.35 -8.00
C GLY A 386 -18.06 -1.74 -9.27
N ARG A 387 -16.73 -1.57 -9.29
CA ARG A 387 -15.89 -1.85 -10.47
C ARG A 387 -15.79 -3.33 -10.80
N LEU A 388 -15.42 -4.18 -9.83
CA LEU A 388 -15.23 -5.60 -10.10
C LEU A 388 -16.55 -6.35 -10.31
N ALA A 389 -17.68 -5.79 -9.90
CA ALA A 389 -19.00 -6.34 -10.21
C ALA A 389 -19.50 -5.95 -11.60
N ALA A 390 -18.82 -5.03 -12.31
CA ALA A 390 -19.26 -4.52 -13.59
C ALA A 390 -18.65 -5.26 -14.78
N GLU A 391 -19.45 -5.50 -15.81
CA GLU A 391 -19.07 -6.15 -17.07
C GLU A 391 -20.02 -5.65 -18.17
N ASP A 392 -19.49 -5.30 -19.35
CA ASP A 392 -20.25 -4.87 -20.53
C ASP A 392 -21.35 -3.83 -20.25
N GLY A 393 -21.03 -2.81 -19.45
CA GLY A 393 -21.96 -1.73 -19.09
C GLY A 393 -23.12 -2.17 -18.16
N LYS A 394 -23.00 -3.34 -17.54
CA LYS A 394 -23.94 -3.87 -16.55
C LYS A 394 -23.21 -4.19 -15.25
N LEU A 395 -23.95 -4.26 -14.15
CA LEU A 395 -23.44 -4.62 -12.82
C LEU A 395 -24.13 -5.87 -12.31
N ASN A 396 -23.34 -6.86 -11.92
CA ASN A 396 -23.79 -8.09 -11.28
C ASN A 396 -24.07 -7.82 -9.80
N LEU A 397 -25.35 -7.77 -9.43
CA LEU A 397 -25.78 -7.33 -8.11
C LEU A 397 -25.35 -8.26 -6.97
N SER A 398 -25.36 -9.58 -7.22
CA SER A 398 -24.93 -10.58 -6.22
C SER A 398 -23.43 -10.47 -5.95
N ARG A 399 -22.63 -10.26 -7.01
CA ARG A 399 -21.18 -10.05 -6.89
C ARG A 399 -20.88 -8.72 -6.18
N PHE A 400 -21.60 -7.65 -6.50
CA PHE A 400 -21.49 -6.36 -5.83
C PHE A 400 -21.76 -6.47 -4.32
N GLU A 401 -22.84 -7.15 -3.93
CA GLU A 401 -23.20 -7.36 -2.53
C GLU A 401 -22.11 -8.14 -1.76
N ALA A 402 -21.56 -9.20 -2.37
CA ALA A 402 -20.47 -9.98 -1.79
C ALA A 402 -19.19 -9.14 -1.63
N LEU A 403 -18.80 -8.39 -2.66
CA LEU A 403 -17.63 -7.51 -2.63
C LEU A 403 -17.78 -6.37 -1.60
N LEU A 404 -18.97 -5.80 -1.43
CA LEU A 404 -19.23 -4.81 -0.38
C LEU A 404 -19.03 -5.41 1.01
N LYS A 405 -19.57 -6.60 1.26
CA LYS A 405 -19.37 -7.34 2.52
C LYS A 405 -17.89 -7.63 2.77
N ASN A 406 -17.17 -8.06 1.75
CA ASN A 406 -15.73 -8.31 1.80
C ASN A 406 -14.90 -7.03 2.03
N SER A 407 -15.45 -5.88 1.68
CA SER A 407 -14.88 -4.56 1.97
C SER A 407 -15.28 -4.03 3.37
N GLY A 408 -15.79 -4.90 4.25
CA GLY A 408 -16.15 -4.57 5.63
C GLY A 408 -17.52 -3.92 5.80
N HIS A 409 -18.44 -4.06 4.85
CA HIS A 409 -19.80 -3.52 5.02
C HIS A 409 -20.75 -4.57 5.57
N ARG A 410 -21.55 -4.18 6.55
CA ARG A 410 -22.76 -4.87 6.95
C ARG A 410 -23.93 -4.32 6.16
N ILE A 411 -24.65 -5.20 5.49
CA ILE A 411 -25.90 -4.89 4.78
C ILE A 411 -27.02 -5.47 5.63
N SER A 412 -27.94 -4.61 6.07
CA SER A 412 -29.03 -4.98 6.97
C SER A 412 -30.34 -4.43 6.45
N THR A 413 -31.38 -5.26 6.53
CA THR A 413 -32.73 -4.88 6.17
C THR A 413 -33.60 -4.92 7.43
N LYS A 414 -33.78 -3.78 8.09
CA LYS A 414 -34.50 -3.66 9.38
C LYS A 414 -35.35 -2.41 9.40
N ASP A 415 -36.47 -2.46 10.11
CA ASP A 415 -37.41 -1.34 10.28
C ASP A 415 -37.89 -0.71 8.97
N GLY A 416 -38.00 -1.52 7.91
CA GLY A 416 -38.37 -1.04 6.58
C GLY A 416 -37.25 -0.34 5.81
N TRP A 417 -36.03 -0.26 6.35
CA TRP A 417 -34.87 0.36 5.70
C TRP A 417 -33.84 -0.68 5.25
N LEU A 418 -33.17 -0.37 4.15
CA LEU A 418 -31.89 -0.99 3.78
C LEU A 418 -30.75 -0.11 4.30
N THR A 419 -29.97 -0.61 5.23
CA THR A 419 -28.80 0.08 5.79
C THR A 419 -27.53 -0.61 5.35
N ILE A 420 -26.63 0.14 4.71
CA ILE A 420 -25.28 -0.31 4.36
C ILE A 420 -24.30 0.45 5.25
N ALA A 421 -23.73 -0.21 6.25
CA ALA A 421 -22.86 0.41 7.24
C ALA A 421 -21.50 -0.28 7.26
N ASN A 422 -20.41 0.46 7.47
CA ASN A 422 -19.12 -0.18 7.67
C ASN A 422 -19.02 -0.77 9.09
N THR A 423 -18.41 -1.94 9.22
CA THR A 423 -18.18 -2.60 10.53
C THR A 423 -17.12 -1.89 11.36
N SER A 424 -16.25 -1.08 10.73
CA SER A 424 -15.21 -0.28 11.37
C SER A 424 -15.25 1.16 10.86
N PRO A 425 -16.21 1.98 11.32
CA PRO A 425 -16.39 3.35 10.84
C PRO A 425 -15.18 4.26 11.07
N LEU A 426 -14.40 4.02 12.13
CA LEU A 426 -13.15 4.74 12.41
C LEU A 426 -12.05 4.40 11.40
N PHE A 427 -12.01 3.15 10.92
CA PHE A 427 -11.08 2.74 9.87
C PHE A 427 -11.42 3.46 8.55
N CYS A 428 -12.70 3.52 8.16
CA CYS A 428 -13.12 4.28 6.97
C CYS A 428 -12.63 5.73 7.01
N GLN A 429 -12.79 6.38 8.17
CA GLN A 429 -12.40 7.77 8.36
C GLN A 429 -10.89 7.97 8.24
N ILE A 430 -10.10 7.09 8.85
CA ILE A 430 -8.64 7.13 8.80
C ILE A 430 -8.11 6.89 7.37
N TYR A 431 -8.80 6.07 6.57
CA TYR A 431 -8.42 5.73 5.20
C TYR A 431 -9.08 6.61 4.13
N ARG A 432 -9.89 7.61 4.54
CA ARG A 432 -10.59 8.46 3.59
C ARG A 432 -9.59 9.29 2.81
N LEU A 433 -9.50 9.06 1.51
CA LEU A 433 -8.63 9.84 0.65
C LEU A 433 -9.29 11.22 0.39
N PRO A 434 -8.64 12.35 0.71
CA PRO A 434 -9.27 13.64 0.52
C PRO A 434 -9.33 14.00 -0.96
N ARG A 435 -10.55 14.19 -1.47
CA ARG A 435 -10.81 14.36 -2.90
C ARG A 435 -10.21 15.63 -3.49
N ALA A 436 -10.23 16.74 -2.74
CA ALA A 436 -9.70 18.02 -3.22
C ALA A 436 -8.17 18.00 -3.44
N PRO A 437 -7.34 17.54 -2.49
CA PRO A 437 -5.92 17.26 -2.74
C PRO A 437 -5.67 16.34 -3.93
N LEU A 438 -6.43 15.24 -4.04
CA LEU A 438 -6.30 14.29 -5.15
C LEU A 438 -6.59 14.97 -6.49
N GLY A 439 -7.71 15.69 -6.62
CA GLY A 439 -8.09 16.37 -7.86
C GLY A 439 -7.07 17.41 -8.30
N ARG A 440 -6.51 18.19 -7.36
CA ARG A 440 -5.40 19.11 -7.66
C ARG A 440 -4.18 18.38 -8.21
N PHE A 441 -3.77 17.29 -7.55
CA PHE A 441 -2.63 16.49 -7.98
C PHE A 441 -2.82 15.94 -9.40
N LEU A 442 -3.97 15.33 -9.67
CA LEU A 442 -4.27 14.74 -10.97
C LEU A 442 -4.28 15.78 -12.09
N ARG A 443 -4.87 16.96 -11.85
CA ARG A 443 -4.87 18.06 -12.81
C ARG A 443 -3.46 18.60 -13.09
N LEU A 444 -2.63 18.76 -12.05
CA LEU A 444 -1.24 19.19 -12.22
C LEU A 444 -0.43 18.16 -13.04
N ALA A 445 -0.57 16.87 -12.72
CA ALA A 445 0.13 15.81 -13.43
C ALA A 445 -0.35 15.68 -14.89
N ALA A 446 -1.66 15.78 -15.15
CA ALA A 446 -2.21 15.80 -16.51
C ALA A 446 -1.72 17.01 -17.31
N GLN A 447 -1.71 18.20 -16.71
CA GLN A 447 -1.20 19.43 -17.35
C GLN A 447 0.30 19.33 -17.66
N ALA A 448 1.08 18.77 -16.73
CA ALA A 448 2.51 18.52 -16.93
C ALA A 448 2.75 17.43 -17.98
N GLY A 449 1.83 16.48 -18.15
CA GLY A 449 2.03 15.26 -18.94
C GLY A 449 2.96 14.25 -18.24
N ALA A 450 3.28 14.48 -16.97
CA ALA A 450 4.09 13.62 -16.13
C ALA A 450 3.71 13.79 -14.64
N ILE A 451 3.93 12.75 -13.84
CA ILE A 451 3.82 12.82 -12.39
C ILE A 451 5.11 13.44 -11.83
N ASP A 452 5.04 14.71 -11.46
CA ASP A 452 6.13 15.41 -10.79
C ASP A 452 6.24 15.02 -9.31
N LEU A 453 7.47 14.90 -8.82
CA LEU A 453 7.76 14.49 -7.44
C LEU A 453 7.17 15.46 -6.40
N GLU A 454 7.33 16.78 -6.60
CA GLU A 454 6.88 17.78 -5.61
C GLU A 454 5.34 17.80 -5.44
N PRO A 455 4.52 17.86 -6.52
CA PRO A 455 3.07 17.70 -6.42
C PRO A 455 2.64 16.37 -5.79
N LEU A 456 3.30 15.26 -6.12
CA LEU A 456 3.02 13.96 -5.49
C LEU A 456 3.30 14.01 -3.98
N CYS A 457 4.46 14.51 -3.60
CA CYS A 457 4.83 14.69 -2.20
C CYS A 457 3.80 15.55 -1.46
N ARG A 458 3.40 16.70 -2.03
CA ARG A 458 2.39 17.59 -1.45
C ARG A 458 1.06 16.87 -1.27
N PHE A 459 0.63 16.10 -2.26
CA PHE A 459 -0.58 15.29 -2.16
C PHE A 459 -0.50 14.28 -1.01
N HIS A 460 0.59 13.53 -0.90
CA HIS A 460 0.78 12.60 0.23
C HIS A 460 0.76 13.31 1.58
N TYR A 461 1.34 14.50 1.67
CA TYR A 461 1.30 15.32 2.88
C TYR A 461 -0.12 15.77 3.23
N GLU A 462 -0.89 16.23 2.26
CA GLU A 462 -2.27 16.68 2.49
C GLU A 462 -3.21 15.51 2.79
N ALA A 463 -3.03 14.37 2.12
CA ALA A 463 -3.78 13.15 2.36
C ALA A 463 -3.48 12.54 3.73
N GLY A 464 -2.21 12.54 4.12
CA GLY A 464 -1.76 11.84 5.31
C GLY A 464 -1.81 10.31 5.13
N PHE A 465 -1.07 9.63 5.99
CA PHE A 465 -1.08 8.18 6.06
C PHE A 465 -2.05 7.72 7.17
N PRO A 466 -2.87 6.67 6.95
CA PRO A 466 -2.79 5.67 5.88
C PRO A 466 -3.75 5.90 4.69
N ALA A 467 -4.39 7.07 4.57
CA ALA A 467 -5.28 7.38 3.44
C ALA A 467 -4.61 7.16 2.07
N MET A 468 -3.30 7.39 1.98
CA MET A 468 -2.49 7.13 0.79
C MET A 468 -2.38 5.65 0.38
N SER A 469 -2.67 4.71 1.28
CA SER A 469 -2.75 3.27 0.94
C SER A 469 -4.14 2.84 0.48
N SER A 470 -5.04 3.80 0.21
CA SER A 470 -6.37 3.56 -0.36
C SER A 470 -6.26 2.96 -1.78
N SER A 471 -7.13 2.01 -2.11
CA SER A 471 -7.22 1.45 -3.47
C SER A 471 -7.56 2.51 -4.52
N LEU A 472 -8.24 3.60 -4.11
CA LEU A 472 -8.58 4.70 -5.00
C LEU A 472 -7.32 5.43 -5.48
N GLU A 473 -6.37 5.72 -4.60
CA GLU A 473 -5.17 6.45 -5.00
C GLU A 473 -4.40 5.71 -6.10
N ARG A 474 -4.21 4.40 -5.91
CA ARG A 474 -3.54 3.54 -6.88
C ARG A 474 -4.30 3.49 -8.20
N LEU A 475 -5.63 3.38 -8.13
CA LEU A 475 -6.49 3.40 -9.30
C LEU A 475 -6.29 4.69 -10.09
N TYR A 476 -6.42 5.85 -9.46
CA TYR A 476 -6.30 7.14 -10.13
C TYR A 476 -4.90 7.37 -10.73
N ARG A 477 -3.83 7.01 -10.03
CA ARG A 477 -2.45 7.12 -10.56
C ARG A 477 -2.23 6.21 -11.77
N LYS A 478 -2.71 4.96 -11.69
CA LYS A 478 -2.63 4.02 -12.80
C LYS A 478 -3.44 4.53 -13.99
N SER A 479 -4.69 4.90 -13.77
CA SER A 479 -5.58 5.46 -14.78
C SER A 479 -5.01 6.70 -15.47
N LEU A 480 -4.31 7.56 -14.72
CA LEU A 480 -3.60 8.70 -15.28
C LEU A 480 -2.43 8.27 -16.18
N THR A 481 -1.71 7.22 -15.77
CA THR A 481 -0.64 6.62 -16.57
C THR A 481 -1.18 5.99 -17.86
N ASP A 482 -2.29 5.27 -17.77
CA ASP A 482 -2.97 4.67 -18.92
C ASP A 482 -3.51 5.76 -19.87
N ALA A 483 -3.85 6.94 -19.34
CA ALA A 483 -4.22 8.14 -20.11
C ALA A 483 -3.02 8.86 -20.78
N GLY A 484 -1.81 8.29 -20.69
CA GLY A 484 -0.61 8.82 -21.34
C GLY A 484 0.21 9.80 -20.50
N VAL A 485 -0.12 9.99 -19.21
CA VAL A 485 0.74 10.76 -18.29
C VAL A 485 1.92 9.90 -17.88
N MET A 486 3.13 10.44 -18.01
CA MET A 486 4.33 9.69 -17.64
C MET A 486 4.37 9.44 -16.13
N PRO A 487 4.54 8.18 -15.66
CA PRO A 487 4.60 7.90 -14.23
C PRO A 487 5.92 8.45 -13.65
N LEU A 488 5.95 8.64 -12.33
CA LEU A 488 7.19 8.94 -11.63
C LEU A 488 8.12 7.72 -11.79
N GLY A 489 9.27 7.88 -12.47
CA GLY A 489 10.13 6.75 -12.81
C GLY A 489 10.81 6.15 -11.58
N GLY A 490 10.91 4.82 -11.47
CA GLY A 490 11.53 4.13 -10.34
C GLY A 490 10.54 3.24 -9.61
N GLN A 491 11.04 2.33 -8.78
CA GLN A 491 10.13 1.47 -8.02
C GLN A 491 9.32 2.34 -7.04
N GLU A 492 8.01 2.17 -7.04
CA GLU A 492 7.10 2.65 -5.98
C GLU A 492 7.39 2.02 -4.61
N SER A 493 8.59 1.44 -4.41
CA SER A 493 9.08 0.88 -3.16
C SER A 493 9.31 1.95 -2.08
N HIS A 494 9.19 3.24 -2.43
CA HIS A 494 9.25 4.32 -1.46
C HIS A 494 8.07 4.27 -0.51
N SER A 495 8.34 4.57 0.77
CA SER A 495 7.27 4.66 1.75
C SER A 495 6.38 5.86 1.44
N HIS A 496 5.05 5.71 1.60
CA HIS A 496 4.12 6.84 1.47
C HIS A 496 4.47 7.99 2.43
N ASP A 497 5.08 7.66 3.56
CA ASP A 497 5.53 8.61 4.56
C ASP A 497 6.69 9.46 4.02
N SER A 498 7.65 8.87 3.31
CA SER A 498 8.78 9.63 2.74
C SER A 498 8.28 10.75 1.83
N PHE A 499 7.29 10.46 0.97
CA PHE A 499 6.64 11.47 0.15
C PHE A 499 5.90 12.53 0.98
N ALA A 500 5.18 12.12 2.03
CA ALA A 500 4.47 13.06 2.90
C ALA A 500 5.43 14.03 3.63
N ALA A 501 6.63 13.57 4.01
CA ALA A 501 7.65 14.43 4.60
C ALA A 501 8.14 15.52 3.68
N LEU A 502 8.52 15.11 2.47
CA LEU A 502 8.97 16.02 1.43
C LEU A 502 7.84 16.98 1.03
N GLY A 503 6.59 16.50 1.11
CA GLY A 503 5.40 17.29 0.87
C GLY A 503 5.10 18.33 1.94
N ALA A 504 5.74 18.24 3.10
CA ALA A 504 5.62 19.22 4.17
C ALA A 504 6.59 20.41 4.00
N LEU A 505 7.62 20.27 3.15
CA LEU A 505 8.56 21.34 2.86
C LEU A 505 7.84 22.54 2.22
N THR A 506 8.25 23.75 2.60
CA THR A 506 7.77 24.99 1.97
C THR A 506 8.34 25.15 0.56
N PRO A 507 7.75 26.00 -0.30
CA PRO A 507 8.33 26.30 -1.61
C PRO A 507 9.79 26.79 -1.55
N ASN A 508 10.13 27.62 -0.55
CA ASN A 508 11.49 28.11 -0.35
C ASN A 508 12.47 26.99 0.03
N GLN A 509 12.04 26.05 0.87
CA GLN A 509 12.82 24.87 1.26
C GLN A 509 13.06 23.95 0.05
N TRP A 510 12.05 23.70 -0.78
CA TRP A 510 12.21 22.97 -2.04
C TRP A 510 13.21 23.66 -2.97
N GLN A 511 13.14 24.99 -3.09
CA GLN A 511 14.07 25.76 -3.90
C GLN A 511 15.50 25.71 -3.33
N GLU A 512 15.67 25.77 -2.01
CA GLU A 512 16.96 25.61 -1.34
C GLU A 512 17.57 24.24 -1.62
N LEU A 513 16.81 23.16 -1.46
CA LEU A 513 17.25 21.80 -1.79
C LEU A 513 17.66 21.66 -3.27
N ARG A 514 16.86 22.20 -4.20
CA ARG A 514 17.17 22.18 -5.64
C ARG A 514 18.47 22.91 -6.00
N ARG A 515 18.86 23.91 -5.20
CA ARG A 515 20.13 24.63 -5.35
C ARG A 515 21.33 23.92 -4.70
N GLY A 516 21.13 22.71 -4.17
CA GLY A 516 22.14 21.97 -3.41
C GLY A 516 22.31 22.44 -1.96
N GLY A 517 21.38 23.25 -1.46
CA GLY A 517 21.31 23.66 -0.06
C GLY A 517 20.88 22.52 0.87
N ALA A 518 20.74 22.83 2.16
CA ALA A 518 20.46 21.83 3.20
C ALA A 518 19.49 22.38 4.24
N ILE A 519 18.47 21.60 4.59
CA ILE A 519 17.44 21.98 5.56
C ILE A 519 17.74 21.35 6.91
N ARG A 520 17.73 22.16 7.97
CA ARG A 520 17.78 21.66 9.36
C ARG A 520 16.45 21.05 9.76
N LEU A 521 16.44 19.76 10.09
CA LEU A 521 15.24 19.05 10.52
C LEU A 521 14.68 19.55 11.85
N GLY A 522 15.53 19.93 12.81
CA GLY A 522 15.07 20.45 14.10
C GLY A 522 14.23 21.74 14.03
N GLN A 523 14.23 22.43 12.88
CA GLN A 523 13.44 23.65 12.63
C GLN A 523 12.14 23.37 11.88
N THR A 524 11.84 22.11 11.58
CA THR A 524 10.68 21.74 10.79
C THR A 524 9.38 21.72 11.63
N PRO A 525 8.21 21.92 10.99
CA PRO A 525 6.92 21.81 11.66
C PRO A 525 6.77 20.47 12.41
N ALA A 526 5.98 20.45 13.51
CA ALA A 526 5.76 19.24 14.31
C ALA A 526 5.29 18.02 13.48
N ARG A 527 4.63 18.27 12.35
CA ARG A 527 4.19 17.22 11.41
C ARG A 527 5.35 16.53 10.69
N ILE A 528 6.47 17.23 10.44
CA ILE A 528 7.70 16.64 9.88
C ILE A 528 8.42 15.80 10.93
N ARG A 529 8.45 16.24 12.20
CA ARG A 529 8.98 15.42 13.30
C ARG A 529 8.21 14.12 13.53
N LYS A 530 6.86 14.18 13.45
CA LYS A 530 6.03 12.96 13.47
C LYS A 530 6.39 12.01 12.32
N PHE A 531 6.72 12.56 11.15
CA PHE A 531 7.24 11.78 10.05
C PHE A 531 8.61 11.19 10.36
N GLU A 532 9.54 11.93 10.98
CA GLU A 532 10.87 11.40 11.33
C GLU A 532 10.73 10.13 12.19
N ASP A 533 9.85 10.17 13.19
CA ASP A 533 9.55 9.01 14.01
C ASP A 533 8.94 7.86 13.19
N ASP A 534 7.96 8.15 12.33
CA ASP A 534 7.29 7.15 11.50
C ASP A 534 8.22 6.57 10.39
N TRP A 535 9.11 7.37 9.82
CA TRP A 535 10.08 7.00 8.77
C TRP A 535 11.21 6.15 9.31
N LEU A 536 11.78 6.54 10.46
CA LEU A 536 12.69 5.69 11.22
C LEU A 536 12.02 4.33 11.42
N LEU A 537 10.79 4.31 11.91
CA LEU A 537 10.07 3.06 12.16
C LEU A 537 9.73 2.23 10.91
N GLN A 538 9.94 2.68 9.66
CA GLN A 538 9.61 1.83 8.49
C GLN A 538 10.75 1.00 7.91
N GLY A 539 11.98 1.16 8.41
CA GLY A 539 13.04 0.15 8.28
C GLY A 539 13.60 -0.11 6.87
N THR A 540 13.28 0.70 5.86
CA THR A 540 13.85 0.60 4.49
C THR A 540 14.96 1.62 4.22
N LEU A 541 15.68 2.04 5.27
CA LEU A 541 16.80 2.95 5.13
C LEU A 541 18.07 2.19 4.74
N TRP A 542 18.55 2.40 3.52
CA TRP A 542 19.90 2.01 3.14
C TRP A 542 20.88 2.98 3.80
N LEU A 543 21.39 2.59 4.96
CA LEU A 543 22.49 3.29 5.61
C LEU A 543 23.75 3.12 4.78
N ARG A 544 24.24 4.21 4.18
CA ARG A 544 25.56 4.24 3.55
C ARG A 544 26.55 4.80 4.57
N ALA A 545 27.30 3.90 5.20
CA ALA A 545 28.43 4.28 6.04
C ALA A 545 29.47 5.06 5.21
N ASN A 546 30.19 5.96 5.88
CA ASN A 546 31.48 6.41 5.38
C ASN A 546 32.39 5.16 5.23
N PRO A 547 33.03 4.92 4.07
CA PRO A 547 33.77 3.68 3.78
C PRO A 547 34.90 3.33 4.76
N SER A 548 35.26 4.24 5.68
CA SER A 548 36.33 4.04 6.66
C SER A 548 35.91 3.26 7.92
N GLU A 549 34.63 3.20 8.29
CA GLU A 549 34.16 2.49 9.49
C GLU A 549 32.83 1.75 9.23
N PRO A 550 32.77 0.41 9.39
CA PRO A 550 31.52 -0.33 9.24
C PRO A 550 30.57 0.01 10.39
N ILE A 551 29.36 0.46 10.05
CA ILE A 551 28.27 0.66 11.01
C ILE A 551 27.82 -0.72 11.50
N PRO A 552 27.76 -0.98 12.83
CA PRO A 552 27.15 -2.20 13.36
C PRO A 552 25.75 -2.41 12.77
N ASP A 553 25.44 -3.62 12.31
CA ASP A 553 24.16 -3.92 11.68
C ASP A 553 22.95 -3.55 12.55
N LEU A 554 23.11 -3.60 13.89
CA LEU A 554 22.10 -3.18 14.84
C LEU A 554 21.70 -1.71 14.64
N TYR A 555 22.66 -0.82 14.39
CA TYR A 555 22.39 0.58 14.09
C TYR A 555 21.81 0.81 12.69
N GLN A 556 21.67 -0.24 11.88
CA GLN A 556 20.83 -0.17 10.68
C GLN A 556 19.34 -0.15 11.01
N GLN A 557 18.98 -0.56 12.24
CA GLN A 557 17.63 -0.45 12.76
C GLN A 557 17.43 0.94 13.32
N ALA A 558 16.46 1.65 12.74
CA ALA A 558 16.25 3.05 13.05
C ALA A 558 15.91 3.33 14.52
N THR A 559 15.21 2.40 15.19
CA THR A 559 14.93 2.50 16.63
C THR A 559 16.18 2.39 17.50
N GLU A 560 17.26 1.80 16.99
CA GLU A 560 18.56 1.73 17.67
C GLU A 560 19.44 2.93 17.33
N PHE A 561 19.37 3.40 16.08
CA PHE A 561 20.09 4.57 15.63
C PHE A 561 19.62 5.86 16.31
N ALA A 562 18.30 6.04 16.39
CA ALA A 562 17.65 7.26 16.87
C ALA A 562 16.53 6.91 17.87
N PRO A 563 16.86 6.36 19.06
CA PRO A 563 15.87 5.90 20.05
C PRO A 563 15.01 7.03 20.65
N GLY A 564 15.43 8.29 20.46
CA GLY A 564 14.69 9.49 20.88
C GLY A 564 14.15 10.33 19.72
N GLY A 565 14.10 9.77 18.51
CA GLY A 565 13.82 10.51 17.28
C GLY A 565 15.09 11.12 16.68
N MET A 566 14.94 11.80 15.55
CA MET A 566 16.08 12.40 14.83
C MET A 566 16.75 13.51 15.66
N PRO A 567 18.10 13.61 15.64
CA PRO A 567 18.80 14.71 16.28
C PRO A 567 18.36 16.07 15.69
N ALA A 568 18.21 17.09 16.52
CA ALA A 568 17.82 18.44 16.06
C ALA A 568 18.79 19.05 15.01
N GLY A 569 20.05 18.59 15.02
CA GLY A 569 21.07 18.99 14.05
C GLY A 569 21.06 18.20 12.73
N ALA A 570 20.14 17.25 12.55
CA ALA A 570 20.05 16.47 11.32
C ALA A 570 19.74 17.39 10.12
N MET A 571 20.44 17.16 9.01
CA MET A 571 20.32 17.95 7.79
C MET A 571 19.73 17.10 6.67
N LEU A 572 18.68 17.60 6.02
CA LEU A 572 18.17 17.04 4.77
C LEU A 572 18.81 17.78 3.60
N ARG A 573 19.42 17.06 2.67
CA ARG A 573 19.95 17.56 1.40
C ARG A 573 19.29 16.84 0.25
N LEU A 574 19.37 17.45 -0.93
CA LEU A 574 18.94 16.85 -2.18
C LEU A 574 20.09 16.92 -3.17
N LYS A 575 20.46 15.77 -3.70
CA LYS A 575 21.38 15.67 -4.83
C LYS A 575 20.57 15.28 -6.06
N LEU A 576 20.54 16.18 -7.03
CA LEU A 576 19.94 15.94 -8.34
C LEU A 576 21.00 15.32 -9.25
N SER A 577 20.65 14.24 -9.93
CA SER A 577 21.49 13.65 -10.98
C SER A 577 20.65 13.52 -12.24
N ASP A 578 21.01 14.22 -13.31
CA ASP A 578 20.38 14.00 -14.60
C ASP A 578 20.95 12.73 -15.23
N ILE A 579 20.09 11.72 -15.38
CA ILE A 579 20.41 10.45 -15.99
C ILE A 579 19.56 10.35 -17.24
N ALA A 580 20.18 10.12 -18.40
CA ALA A 580 19.42 9.69 -19.55
C ALA A 580 19.15 8.18 -19.41
N ALA A 581 17.87 7.83 -19.38
CA ALA A 581 17.37 6.48 -19.19
C ALA A 581 16.81 5.98 -20.52
N LEU A 582 17.10 4.71 -20.83
CA LEU A 582 16.53 4.00 -21.97
C LEU A 582 15.34 3.18 -21.51
N ASN A 583 14.17 3.41 -22.12
CA ASN A 583 12.99 2.60 -21.89
C ASN A 583 12.66 1.84 -23.19
N PRO A 584 12.64 0.49 -23.18
CA PRO A 584 12.11 -0.26 -24.31
C PRO A 584 10.62 0.07 -24.47
N ILE A 585 10.17 0.35 -25.68
CA ILE A 585 8.74 0.46 -25.94
C ILE A 585 8.16 -0.95 -25.84
N ASN A 586 7.18 -1.15 -24.94
CA ASN A 586 6.49 -2.43 -24.73
C ASN A 586 5.65 -2.92 -25.94
N GLN A 587 5.95 -2.47 -27.16
CA GLN A 587 5.34 -2.98 -28.39
C GLN A 587 6.39 -3.73 -29.21
N MET A 588 6.62 -5.00 -28.89
CA MET A 588 7.31 -5.93 -29.80
C MET A 588 6.31 -6.95 -30.36
N LYS A 589 5.69 -6.64 -31.51
CA LYS A 589 5.36 -7.68 -32.50
C LYS A 589 6.64 -7.97 -33.29
N LEU A 590 7.20 -9.16 -33.16
CA LEU A 590 8.15 -9.66 -34.15
C LEU A 590 7.37 -9.98 -35.44
N LEU A 591 7.95 -9.65 -36.59
CA LEU A 591 7.37 -9.92 -37.91
C LEU A 591 7.27 -11.43 -38.25
N ASP A 592 7.81 -12.31 -37.38
CA ASP A 592 7.94 -13.76 -37.63
C ASP A 592 7.15 -14.67 -36.67
N GLY A 593 6.30 -14.10 -35.80
CA GLY A 593 5.41 -14.88 -34.93
C GLY A 593 6.10 -15.62 -33.77
N ARG A 594 7.36 -15.33 -33.44
CA ARG A 594 8.02 -15.84 -32.22
C ARG A 594 7.91 -14.84 -31.08
N THR A 595 7.60 -15.32 -29.88
CA THR A 595 7.51 -14.52 -28.66
C THR A 595 8.89 -14.44 -28.00
N ILE A 596 9.42 -13.23 -27.81
CA ILE A 596 10.44 -12.97 -26.77
C ILE A 596 9.70 -12.37 -25.59
N VAL A 597 9.87 -12.96 -24.41
CA VAL A 597 9.31 -12.48 -23.14
C VAL A 597 9.85 -11.06 -22.90
N GLY A 598 8.98 -10.07 -23.10
CA GLY A 598 9.24 -8.69 -22.72
C GLY A 598 9.29 -8.61 -21.21
N TYR A 599 10.43 -8.17 -20.67
CA TYR A 599 10.55 -7.85 -19.26
C TYR A 599 9.42 -6.90 -18.86
N SER A 600 8.74 -7.21 -17.75
CA SER A 600 7.91 -6.24 -17.06
C SER A 600 8.74 -4.97 -16.88
N GLY A 601 8.31 -3.86 -17.48
CA GLY A 601 8.86 -2.55 -17.18
C GLY A 601 8.61 -2.26 -15.71
N ASP A 602 9.54 -2.67 -14.85
CA ASP A 602 9.56 -2.35 -13.43
C ASP A 602 9.91 -0.86 -13.18
N GLY A 603 9.83 -0.03 -14.23
CA GLY A 603 10.19 1.37 -14.19
C GLY A 603 11.66 1.60 -13.88
N ARG A 604 12.53 0.57 -13.86
CA ARG A 604 13.98 0.78 -13.71
C ARG A 604 14.48 1.36 -15.03
N GLY A 605 14.49 2.68 -15.09
CA GLY A 605 15.38 3.37 -16.00
C GLY A 605 16.80 2.91 -15.70
N TYR A 606 17.35 2.05 -16.55
CA TYR A 606 18.75 1.65 -16.48
C TYR A 606 19.59 2.83 -16.96
N SER A 607 20.73 3.07 -16.29
CA SER A 607 21.74 3.96 -16.86
C SER A 607 22.14 3.48 -18.25
N LEU A 608 22.60 4.39 -19.10
CA LEU A 608 23.10 4.05 -20.45
C LEU A 608 24.05 2.84 -20.43
N GLN A 609 24.93 2.80 -19.41
CA GLN A 609 25.87 1.72 -19.21
C GLN A 609 25.21 0.38 -18.82
N GLN A 610 24.27 0.41 -17.87
CA GLN A 610 23.53 -0.81 -17.49
C GLN A 610 22.69 -1.35 -18.63
N THR A 611 22.07 -0.47 -19.42
CA THR A 611 21.30 -0.85 -20.61
C THR A 611 22.21 -1.47 -21.66
N ALA A 612 23.29 -0.77 -22.03
CA ALA A 612 24.25 -1.26 -23.02
C ALA A 612 24.84 -2.61 -22.60
N LYS A 613 25.25 -2.73 -21.33
CA LYS A 613 25.76 -3.97 -20.75
C LYS A 613 24.71 -5.07 -20.76
N GLY A 614 23.49 -4.78 -20.29
CA GLY A 614 22.39 -5.74 -20.27
C GLY A 614 22.07 -6.31 -21.65
N TYR A 615 22.04 -5.47 -22.69
CA TYR A 615 21.84 -5.93 -24.06
C TYR A 615 23.04 -6.69 -24.61
N ALA A 616 24.25 -6.22 -24.33
CA ALA A 616 25.48 -6.85 -24.81
C ALA A 616 25.70 -8.24 -24.18
N THR A 617 25.36 -8.41 -22.90
CA THR A 617 25.54 -9.67 -22.17
C THR A 617 24.31 -10.58 -22.17
N GLY A 618 23.12 -10.02 -22.41
CA GLY A 618 21.84 -10.74 -22.29
C GLY A 618 21.50 -11.63 -23.49
N GLY A 619 22.30 -11.61 -24.56
CA GLY A 619 22.08 -12.45 -25.75
C GLY A 619 20.86 -12.06 -26.58
N TYR A 620 20.29 -10.86 -26.36
CA TYR A 620 19.09 -10.38 -27.05
C TYR A 620 19.33 -10.07 -28.53
N TYR A 621 20.56 -9.78 -28.90
CA TYR A 621 20.97 -9.43 -30.26
C TYR A 621 22.20 -10.24 -30.62
N LYS A 622 22.25 -10.73 -31.86
CA LYS A 622 23.39 -11.49 -32.39
C LYS A 622 24.54 -10.58 -32.80
N SER A 623 24.28 -9.29 -32.99
CA SER A 623 25.30 -8.30 -33.36
C SER A 623 24.90 -6.88 -32.94
N TRP A 624 25.88 -5.98 -32.97
CA TRP A 624 25.64 -4.53 -32.84
C TRP A 624 24.67 -4.01 -33.90
N ASN A 625 24.79 -4.47 -35.15
CA ASN A 625 23.92 -4.02 -36.24
C ASN A 625 22.46 -4.41 -36.00
N GLU A 626 22.20 -5.60 -35.45
CA GLU A 626 20.85 -6.02 -35.09
C GLU A 626 20.26 -5.17 -33.95
N CYS A 627 21.09 -4.85 -32.94
CA CYS A 627 20.72 -3.93 -31.87
C CYS A 627 20.40 -2.53 -32.41
N LEU A 628 21.28 -1.99 -33.25
CA LEU A 628 21.16 -0.68 -33.88
C LEU A 628 19.92 -0.58 -34.78
N ASP A 629 19.65 -1.59 -35.60
CA ASP A 629 18.44 -1.68 -36.42
C ASP A 629 17.17 -1.67 -35.55
N SER A 630 17.19 -2.39 -34.43
CA SER A 630 16.12 -2.38 -33.43
C SER A 630 15.87 -0.96 -32.90
N MET A 631 16.94 -0.23 -32.58
CA MET A 631 16.88 1.13 -32.06
C MET A 631 16.43 2.15 -33.11
N ARG A 632 16.85 2.01 -34.37
CA ARG A 632 16.42 2.85 -35.49
C ARG A 632 14.95 2.66 -35.86
N ARG A 633 14.43 1.45 -35.70
CA ARG A 633 12.99 1.14 -35.89
C ARG A 633 12.11 1.69 -34.76
N GLY A 634 12.68 2.49 -33.87
CA GLY A 634 12.00 3.16 -32.79
C GLY A 634 11.41 2.22 -31.76
N ARG A 635 12.08 1.09 -31.50
CA ARG A 635 11.71 0.20 -30.39
C ARG A 635 12.15 0.73 -29.02
N PHE A 636 12.76 1.91 -28.99
CA PHE A 636 13.34 2.52 -27.80
C PHE A 636 12.93 3.98 -27.72
N GLN A 637 12.65 4.41 -26.50
CA GLN A 637 12.52 5.82 -26.16
C GLN A 637 13.62 6.16 -25.16
N ILE A 638 14.45 7.16 -25.49
CA ILE A 638 15.24 7.83 -24.47
C ILE A 638 14.32 8.78 -23.74
N PHE A 639 14.45 8.80 -22.42
CA PHE A 639 13.92 9.86 -21.60
C PHE A 639 15.06 10.48 -20.81
N ARG A 640 15.07 11.80 -20.69
CA ARG A 640 15.81 12.42 -19.60
C ARG A 640 15.07 12.09 -18.30
N ARG A 641 15.81 11.67 -17.28
CA ARG A 641 15.30 11.41 -15.94
C ARG A 641 16.14 12.23 -14.98
N THR A 642 15.50 12.84 -14.01
CA THR A 642 16.19 13.48 -12.90
C THR A 642 16.06 12.56 -11.71
N ASP A 643 17.18 11.99 -11.26
CA ASP A 643 17.27 11.25 -10.02
C ASP A 643 17.38 12.24 -8.85
N TYR A 644 16.54 12.05 -7.84
CA TYR A 644 16.46 12.83 -6.62
C TYR A 644 17.02 11.98 -5.47
N GLU A 645 18.30 12.13 -5.16
CA GLU A 645 18.93 11.49 -4.01
C GLU A 645 18.78 12.40 -2.79
N PHE A 646 17.81 12.12 -1.92
CA PHE A 646 17.69 12.79 -0.64
C PHE A 646 18.70 12.19 0.33
N ILE A 647 19.50 13.07 0.92
CA ILE A 647 20.57 12.70 1.81
C ILE A 647 20.23 13.27 3.18
N LEU A 648 20.08 12.40 4.17
CA LEU A 648 19.96 12.82 5.55
C LEU A 648 21.31 12.65 6.27
N ASP A 649 21.92 13.76 6.66
CA ASP A 649 23.08 13.76 7.54
C ASP A 649 22.59 13.88 9.00
N ALA A 650 22.44 12.76 9.70
CA ALA A 650 21.97 12.76 11.09
C ALA A 650 23.12 12.86 12.12
N LEU A 651 24.31 12.35 11.77
CA LEU A 651 25.52 12.42 12.60
C LEU A 651 26.73 12.77 11.70
N PRO A 652 27.82 13.37 12.22
CA PRO A 652 28.98 13.77 11.43
C PRO A 652 29.59 12.64 10.57
N THR A 653 29.43 11.39 10.99
CA THR A 653 29.98 10.19 10.34
C THR A 653 28.94 9.34 9.62
N HIS A 654 27.64 9.66 9.71
CA HIS A 654 26.55 8.81 9.21
C HIS A 654 25.66 9.55 8.22
N ARG A 655 25.47 8.93 7.06
CA ARG A 655 24.65 9.45 5.97
C ARG A 655 23.58 8.44 5.57
N PHE A 656 22.33 8.87 5.57
CA PHE A 656 21.24 8.10 4.97
C PHE A 656 20.97 8.66 3.58
N THR A 657 20.74 7.77 2.62
CA THR A 657 20.40 8.17 1.25
C THR A 657 19.13 7.46 0.83
N GLU A 658 18.10 8.23 0.49
CA GLU A 658 16.91 7.72 -0.19
C GLU A 658 16.88 8.31 -1.61
N THR A 659 17.07 7.45 -2.61
CA THR A 659 17.07 7.85 -4.01
C THR A 659 15.69 7.64 -4.61
N PHE A 660 14.98 8.73 -4.84
CA PHE A 660 13.83 8.78 -5.71
C PHE A 660 14.32 9.09 -7.10
N SER A 661 13.51 8.81 -8.10
CA SER A 661 13.78 9.31 -9.42
C SER A 661 12.49 9.85 -10.03
N GLY A 662 12.59 10.86 -10.87
CA GLY A 662 11.47 11.42 -11.61
C GLY A 662 11.81 11.48 -13.08
N ALA A 663 10.82 11.24 -13.93
CA ALA A 663 11.03 11.43 -15.35
C ALA A 663 11.03 12.92 -15.68
N ALA A 664 11.97 13.38 -16.50
CA ALA A 664 11.92 14.70 -17.10
C ALA A 664 11.23 14.58 -18.47
N LYS A 665 10.30 15.50 -18.75
CA LYS A 665 9.51 15.54 -19.99
C LYS A 665 10.37 15.69 -21.25
N ASP A 666 11.63 16.06 -21.10
CA ASP A 666 12.45 16.49 -22.22
C ASP A 666 13.05 15.32 -22.98
N VAL A 667 12.39 15.10 -24.12
CA VAL A 667 12.82 14.41 -25.34
C VAL A 667 12.63 12.89 -25.32
N ALA A 668 11.42 12.44 -25.67
CA ALA A 668 11.20 11.11 -26.23
C ALA A 668 11.84 11.05 -27.62
N ILE A 669 13.12 10.74 -27.66
CA ILE A 669 13.82 10.54 -28.93
C ILE A 669 13.42 9.16 -29.46
N LYS A 670 12.70 9.15 -30.59
CA LYS A 670 12.06 7.95 -31.14
C LYS A 670 12.99 7.09 -32.00
N SER A 671 14.13 7.59 -32.44
CA SER A 671 15.11 6.80 -33.22
C SER A 671 16.51 7.01 -32.65
N PHE A 672 17.33 5.97 -32.68
CA PHE A 672 18.77 6.09 -32.38
C PHE A 672 19.42 7.25 -33.13
N ASP A 673 19.01 7.49 -34.37
CA ASP A 673 19.65 8.52 -35.21
C ASP A 673 19.38 9.96 -34.73
N ASP A 674 18.30 10.14 -33.96
CA ASP A 674 17.92 11.42 -33.37
C ASP A 674 18.60 11.64 -32.00
N TRP A 675 19.34 10.66 -31.46
CA TRP A 675 20.01 10.77 -30.16
C TRP A 675 21.16 11.79 -30.23
N PRO A 676 21.45 12.50 -29.11
CA PRO A 676 22.63 13.35 -29.02
C PRO A 676 23.89 12.56 -29.40
N ALA A 677 24.75 13.14 -30.24
CA ALA A 677 25.87 12.41 -30.85
C ALA A 677 26.85 11.82 -29.82
N ASN A 678 27.05 12.52 -28.70
CA ASN A 678 27.84 12.03 -27.57
C ASN A 678 27.22 10.78 -26.93
N PHE A 679 25.89 10.76 -26.81
CA PHE A 679 25.15 9.66 -26.21
C PHE A 679 25.17 8.40 -27.07
N ARG A 680 25.01 8.54 -28.39
CA ARG A 680 25.19 7.43 -29.34
C ARG A 680 26.57 6.81 -29.22
N ARG A 681 27.61 7.65 -29.20
CA ARG A 681 29.01 7.22 -29.13
C ARG A 681 29.28 6.46 -27.84
N GLU A 682 28.85 7.00 -26.71
CA GLU A 682 29.02 6.36 -25.41
C GLU A 682 28.29 5.00 -25.35
N PHE A 683 27.05 4.92 -25.83
CA PHE A 683 26.31 3.67 -25.88
C PHE A 683 27.00 2.62 -26.78
N GLU A 684 27.44 3.04 -27.96
CA GLU A 684 28.15 2.19 -28.92
C GLU A 684 29.47 1.67 -28.35
N GLU A 685 30.26 2.53 -27.69
CA GLU A 685 31.51 2.15 -27.03
C GLU A 685 31.28 1.14 -25.91
N ILE A 686 30.28 1.36 -25.05
CA ILE A 686 29.97 0.43 -23.96
C ILE A 686 29.45 -0.89 -24.53
N PHE A 687 28.54 -0.86 -25.49
CA PHE A 687 28.00 -2.08 -26.09
C PHE A 687 29.13 -2.90 -26.73
N LYS A 688 29.97 -2.29 -27.57
CA LYS A 688 31.10 -2.97 -28.23
C LYS A 688 32.10 -3.54 -27.21
N ARG A 689 32.34 -2.83 -26.10
CA ARG A 689 33.24 -3.30 -25.03
C ARG A 689 32.67 -4.51 -24.27
N GLU A 690 31.38 -4.49 -23.97
CA GLU A 690 30.73 -5.53 -23.16
C GLU A 690 30.25 -6.74 -24.00
N PHE A 691 30.09 -6.57 -25.32
CA PHE A 691 29.63 -7.62 -26.22
C PHE A 691 30.75 -8.64 -26.43
N LYS A 692 30.59 -9.83 -25.82
CA LYS A 692 31.57 -10.92 -25.89
C LYS A 692 31.33 -11.92 -27.03
N GLY A 693 30.37 -11.64 -27.91
CA GLY A 693 30.17 -12.41 -29.14
C GLY A 693 31.30 -12.08 -30.12
N GLY A 694 32.10 -13.10 -30.48
CA GLY A 694 33.30 -12.96 -31.30
C GLY A 694 33.08 -12.18 -32.60
N GLY A 695 34.15 -11.51 -33.04
CA GLY A 695 34.16 -10.65 -34.22
C GLY A 695 33.57 -11.34 -35.46
N ASP A 696 32.66 -10.66 -36.13
CA ASP A 696 32.98 -9.75 -37.25
C ASP A 696 31.98 -8.58 -37.27
#